data_AF-A0A1Q2YSJ5-F1
#
_entry.id   AF-A0A1Q2YSJ5-F1
#
_cell.length_a   1.000
_cell.length_b   1.000
_cell.length_c   1.000
_cell.angle_alpha   90.00
_cell.angle_beta   90.00
_cell.angle_gamma   90.00
#
_symmetry.space_group_name_H-M   'P 1'
#
loop_
_entity.id
_entity.type
_entity.pdbx_description
1 polymer ?
#
loop_
_entity_poly.entity_id
_entity_poly.type
_entity_poly.pdbx_seq_one_letter_code
_entity_poly.pdbx_strand_id
1 'polypeptide(L)'
;MPELLLELFSEEIPARMQARAAEDLARLLTEALKPAGLVPENLRTFHGPRRIALAAALPATSAEEQWEERGPRQGVAANVLTAFIRSKVAGKFGKSASSKLSEEEAVRRLIAGEAVAYPDDELGIVRDLRLAWRPSGKSLALVASAIVPGRSSRAVIAEAMPPLLRRFPWPKSMRWGGTSTFTWVRPLKRILCTFGGRVVAFDLRQGEDDGHGLAASDLTEGHRLMAPGVFAVHSLAEWESGLRARKVIPGAPEREAMIEREVARLAAAEGLEVVQDRGLLAEVAGLVEWPVPLLGGIDDAFMDLPPEVMRTTMRVNQRYFALRHPDGRAANRFALVANIEAVDGGRAIVAGNERVLRARLSDARFFWDGDRQQRLESRLPKLAHVVFHAKLGTQGQRVERLERLARFLAPLVGADPEKAARAGRLAKADLASGMVGEFPELQGLMGRYYALHDGEAPEVAEAIGAHYRPLGPGDEVPREPTAIAVALADKIDQLVGFFAADERPTGSGDPYALRRAALGVIRIIRENGLRLPLADVIAEAFFGYPAAQGLTADPEFGMAVAAEKMNAGFQPPAGSAQPPMVAAFAAGLLDFLAERLRVQLRAEGARHDILAAAFGARGEAGGGEDDLVRLLARADALRDFLSTPEGADLLAAYRRAANILRIEEKKSGEIPARVDPSLLALAEEVTLWEVLNDIDVAVREALDAERFSTAMTVFATLRGPVDAFFEKVVVNDADPALRYNRLGLLKTLRGAMDRVAEFQRVEG
;
A
#
# COMPACT_ATOMS: atom_id res chain seq x y z
N MET A 1 -9.66 -8.54 35.11
CA MET A 1 -9.69 -9.72 34.22
C MET A 1 -8.33 -10.42 34.28
N PRO A 2 -8.26 -11.75 34.15
CA PRO A 2 -6.99 -12.46 34.05
C PRO A 2 -6.11 -11.93 32.91
N GLU A 3 -4.81 -11.79 33.18
CA GLU A 3 -3.80 -11.35 32.22
C GLU A 3 -3.19 -12.53 31.48
N LEU A 4 -3.09 -12.43 30.14
CA LEU A 4 -2.28 -13.27 29.27
C LEU A 4 -0.95 -12.57 29.03
N LEU A 5 0.16 -13.28 29.24
CA LEU A 5 1.51 -12.86 28.84
C LEU A 5 2.12 -13.95 27.95
N LEU A 6 2.60 -13.55 26.77
CA LEU A 6 3.24 -14.41 25.78
C LEU A 6 4.56 -13.80 25.34
N GLU A 7 5.69 -14.52 25.48
CA GLU A 7 6.99 -14.17 24.90
C GLU A 7 7.50 -15.31 24.02
N LEU A 8 7.93 -14.95 22.81
CA LEU A 8 8.65 -15.81 21.89
C LEU A 8 10.10 -15.36 21.86
N PHE A 9 10.97 -16.10 22.56
CA PHE A 9 12.37 -15.74 22.76
C PHE A 9 13.28 -16.56 21.84
N SER A 10 14.06 -15.88 21.00
CA SER A 10 14.92 -16.48 19.96
C SER A 10 16.35 -15.94 19.97
N GLU A 11 17.15 -16.39 19.00
CA GLU A 11 18.35 -15.65 18.59
C GLU A 11 17.98 -14.35 17.85
N GLU A 12 18.99 -13.58 17.41
CA GLU A 12 18.87 -12.21 16.91
C GLU A 12 17.96 -12.08 15.66
N ILE A 13 16.76 -11.57 15.88
CA ILE A 13 15.75 -11.22 14.88
C ILE A 13 16.21 -9.96 14.14
N PRO A 14 16.25 -9.96 12.80
CA PRO A 14 16.58 -8.75 12.04
C PRO A 14 15.66 -7.57 12.41
N ALA A 15 16.24 -6.41 12.74
CA ALA A 15 15.52 -5.22 13.23
C ALA A 15 14.27 -4.88 12.38
N ARG A 16 14.44 -4.86 11.04
CA ARG A 16 13.37 -4.57 10.07
C ARG A 16 12.14 -5.51 10.13
N MET A 17 12.25 -6.68 10.75
CA MET A 17 11.17 -7.68 10.83
C MET A 17 10.43 -7.65 12.17
N GLN A 18 10.99 -6.99 13.19
CA GLN A 18 10.53 -7.12 14.58
C GLN A 18 9.14 -6.51 14.80
N ALA A 19 8.93 -5.26 14.39
CA ALA A 19 7.66 -4.56 14.56
C ALA A 19 6.50 -5.31 13.87
N ARG A 20 6.70 -5.68 12.59
CA ARG A 20 5.71 -6.42 11.82
C ARG A 20 5.39 -7.79 12.44
N ALA A 21 6.39 -8.50 12.94
CA ALA A 21 6.16 -9.77 13.64
C ALA A 21 5.32 -9.58 14.90
N ALA A 22 5.52 -8.50 15.66
CA ALA A 22 4.70 -8.21 16.84
C ALA A 22 3.23 -7.94 16.47
N GLU A 23 2.99 -7.19 15.38
CA GLU A 23 1.65 -6.96 14.82
C GLU A 23 1.00 -8.26 14.33
N ASP A 24 1.74 -9.08 13.59
CA ASP A 24 1.24 -10.36 13.08
C ASP A 24 0.93 -11.33 14.22
N LEU A 25 1.72 -11.36 15.29
CA LEU A 25 1.43 -12.16 16.48
C LEU A 25 0.11 -11.72 17.14
N ALA A 26 -0.07 -10.41 17.34
CA ALA A 26 -1.30 -9.84 17.90
C ALA A 26 -2.53 -10.17 17.05
N ARG A 27 -2.43 -9.99 15.73
CA ARG A 27 -3.50 -10.28 14.77
C ARG A 27 -3.85 -11.77 14.77
N LEU A 28 -2.86 -12.64 14.62
CA LEU A 28 -3.08 -14.09 14.55
C LEU A 28 -3.66 -14.65 15.85
N LEU A 29 -3.22 -14.14 17.00
CA LEU A 29 -3.78 -14.54 18.29
C LEU A 29 -5.25 -14.13 18.38
N THR A 30 -5.55 -12.87 18.04
CA THR A 30 -6.93 -12.37 18.04
C THR A 30 -7.84 -13.18 17.11
N GLU A 31 -7.37 -13.49 15.90
CA GLU A 31 -8.08 -14.35 14.94
C GLU A 31 -8.29 -15.77 15.48
N ALA A 32 -7.30 -16.34 16.17
CA ALA A 32 -7.38 -17.69 16.71
C ALA A 32 -8.32 -17.79 17.94
N LEU A 33 -8.46 -16.71 18.71
CA LEU A 33 -9.34 -16.66 19.89
C LEU A 33 -10.79 -16.29 19.54
N LYS A 34 -11.02 -15.60 18.42
CA LYS A 34 -12.33 -15.14 17.95
C LYS A 34 -13.42 -16.24 17.88
N PRO A 35 -13.15 -17.48 17.39
CA PRO A 35 -14.17 -18.53 17.35
C PRO A 35 -14.71 -18.93 18.73
N ALA A 36 -13.94 -18.71 19.79
CA ALA A 36 -14.36 -18.95 21.16
C ALA A 36 -14.99 -17.70 21.82
N GLY A 37 -15.26 -16.63 21.06
CA GLY A 37 -15.78 -15.37 21.60
C GLY A 37 -14.81 -14.66 22.55
N LEU A 38 -13.53 -15.02 22.53
CA LEU A 38 -12.50 -14.42 23.38
C LEU A 38 -11.86 -13.26 22.64
N VAL A 39 -12.16 -12.03 23.07
CA VAL A 39 -11.60 -10.80 22.50
C VAL A 39 -10.55 -10.25 23.47
N PRO A 40 -9.27 -10.15 23.06
CA PRO A 40 -8.22 -9.54 23.87
C PRO A 40 -8.51 -8.05 24.14
N GLU A 41 -8.50 -7.66 25.41
CA GLU A 41 -8.58 -6.26 25.84
C GLU A 41 -7.20 -5.75 26.26
N ASN A 42 -6.96 -4.44 26.12
CA ASN A 42 -5.68 -3.79 26.48
C ASN A 42 -4.46 -4.49 25.86
N LEU A 43 -4.58 -4.93 24.61
CA LEU A 43 -3.53 -5.65 23.89
C LEU A 43 -2.31 -4.74 23.72
N ARG A 44 -1.20 -5.12 24.33
CA ARG A 44 0.12 -4.47 24.22
C ARG A 44 1.08 -5.42 23.53
N THR A 45 1.84 -4.92 22.57
CA THR A 45 2.89 -5.68 21.89
C THR A 45 4.27 -5.14 22.24
N PHE A 46 5.25 -6.03 22.26
CA PHE A 46 6.64 -5.73 22.53
C PHE A 46 7.52 -6.44 21.52
N HIS A 47 8.63 -5.82 21.16
CA HIS A 47 9.59 -6.42 20.26
C HIS A 47 10.99 -5.88 20.53
N GLY A 48 11.99 -6.70 20.22
CA GLY A 48 13.38 -6.34 20.28
C GLY A 48 14.27 -7.40 19.64
N PRO A 49 15.61 -7.27 19.78
CA PRO A 49 16.59 -8.11 19.11
C PRO A 49 16.34 -9.61 19.23
N ARG A 50 15.83 -10.09 20.38
CA ARG A 50 15.71 -11.54 20.67
C ARG A 50 14.31 -11.97 21.09
N ARG A 51 13.32 -11.07 21.04
CA ARG A 51 12.00 -11.33 21.61
C ARG A 51 10.90 -10.64 20.83
N ILE A 52 9.79 -11.36 20.63
CA ILE A 52 8.49 -10.82 20.27
C ILE A 52 7.53 -11.22 21.38
N ALA A 53 6.81 -10.27 21.96
CA ALA A 53 5.90 -10.55 23.05
C ALA A 53 4.59 -9.77 22.94
N LEU A 54 3.58 -10.24 23.64
CA LEU A 54 2.35 -9.50 23.86
C LEU A 54 1.80 -9.75 25.26
N ALA A 55 0.99 -8.82 25.72
CA ALA A 55 0.14 -8.98 26.88
C ALA A 55 -1.27 -8.47 26.61
N ALA A 56 -2.27 -9.12 27.19
CA ALA A 56 -3.67 -8.74 27.06
C ALA A 56 -4.50 -9.22 28.25
N ALA A 57 -5.64 -8.59 28.50
CA ALA A 57 -6.67 -9.08 29.40
C ALA A 57 -7.68 -9.93 28.63
N LEU A 58 -8.06 -11.08 29.18
CA LEU A 58 -9.10 -11.97 28.64
C LEU A 58 -10.02 -12.44 29.77
N PRO A 59 -11.30 -12.76 29.49
CA PRO A 59 -12.15 -13.40 30.49
C PRO A 59 -11.58 -14.79 30.82
N ALA A 60 -11.85 -15.28 32.03
CA ALA A 60 -11.32 -16.58 32.48
C ALA A 60 -11.89 -17.76 31.67
N THR A 61 -13.11 -17.60 31.18
CA THR A 61 -13.87 -18.56 30.39
C THR A 61 -14.55 -17.84 29.23
N SER A 62 -14.74 -18.52 28.10
CA SER A 62 -15.63 -18.02 27.06
C SER A 62 -17.07 -17.97 27.58
N ALA A 63 -17.89 -17.12 26.97
CA ALA A 63 -19.32 -17.14 27.23
C ALA A 63 -19.92 -18.49 26.81
N GLU A 64 -21.00 -18.85 27.49
CA GLU A 64 -21.89 -19.91 27.03
C GLU A 64 -22.60 -19.46 25.74
N GLU A 65 -22.70 -20.36 24.76
CA GLU A 65 -23.34 -20.07 23.47
C GLU A 65 -24.63 -20.88 23.35
N GLN A 66 -25.75 -20.20 23.06
CA GLN A 66 -26.96 -20.85 22.57
C GLN A 66 -26.80 -21.12 21.08
N TRP A 67 -26.58 -22.39 20.72
CA TRP A 67 -26.41 -22.80 19.33
C TRP A 67 -27.74 -23.29 18.77
N GLU A 68 -28.10 -22.83 17.57
CA GLU A 68 -29.25 -23.30 16.81
C GLU A 68 -28.87 -23.52 15.34
N GLU A 69 -29.20 -24.67 14.78
CA GLU A 69 -29.07 -24.97 13.35
C GLU A 69 -30.41 -25.41 12.78
N ARG A 70 -30.83 -24.77 11.69
CA ARG A 70 -32.04 -25.12 10.96
C ARG A 70 -31.77 -26.23 9.95
N GLY A 71 -32.62 -27.24 10.00
CA GLY A 71 -32.56 -28.43 9.16
C GLY A 71 -33.71 -28.51 8.13
N PRO A 72 -33.91 -29.70 7.54
CA PRO A 72 -34.90 -29.91 6.48
C PRO A 72 -36.35 -29.75 6.98
N ARG A 73 -37.31 -29.67 6.04
CA ARG A 73 -38.75 -29.62 6.35
C ARG A 73 -39.29 -31.00 6.77
N GLN A 74 -40.41 -31.00 7.48
CA GLN A 74 -41.09 -32.23 7.88
C GLN A 74 -41.57 -33.02 6.66
N GLY A 75 -41.45 -34.35 6.71
CA GLY A 75 -41.83 -35.26 5.62
C GLY A 75 -40.71 -35.61 4.64
N VAL A 76 -39.47 -35.16 4.88
CA VAL A 76 -38.31 -35.63 4.10
C VAL A 76 -37.95 -37.08 4.41
N ALA A 77 -37.29 -37.74 3.45
CA ALA A 77 -36.82 -39.11 3.60
C ALA A 77 -35.78 -39.27 4.74
N ALA A 78 -35.73 -40.47 5.35
CA ALA A 78 -34.89 -40.79 6.49
C ALA A 78 -33.40 -40.46 6.26
N ASN A 79 -32.88 -40.75 5.06
CA ASN A 79 -31.51 -40.46 4.68
C ASN A 79 -31.15 -38.96 4.74
N VAL A 80 -32.12 -38.06 4.48
CA VAL A 80 -31.93 -36.60 4.58
C VAL A 80 -31.79 -36.17 6.04
N LEU A 81 -32.58 -36.76 6.95
CA LEU A 81 -32.48 -36.54 8.40
C LEU A 81 -31.15 -37.07 8.94
N THR A 82 -30.75 -38.28 8.55
CA THR A 82 -29.45 -38.85 8.92
C THR A 82 -28.30 -37.96 8.46
N ALA A 83 -28.34 -37.46 7.22
CA ALA A 83 -27.30 -36.58 6.69
C ALA A 83 -27.21 -35.26 7.47
N PHE A 84 -28.36 -34.66 7.85
CA PHE A 84 -28.39 -33.46 8.67
C PHE A 84 -27.79 -33.69 10.06
N ILE A 85 -28.23 -34.74 10.77
CA ILE A 85 -27.72 -35.07 12.11
C ILE A 85 -26.21 -35.31 12.04
N ARG A 86 -25.73 -36.11 11.08
CA ARG A 86 -24.31 -36.43 10.94
C ARG A 86 -23.45 -35.22 10.60
N SER A 87 -23.86 -34.46 9.58
CA SER A 87 -23.07 -33.35 9.04
C SER A 87 -23.11 -32.10 9.94
N LYS A 88 -24.30 -31.74 10.41
CA LYS A 88 -24.53 -30.44 11.07
C LYS A 88 -24.51 -30.51 12.58
N VAL A 89 -25.07 -31.57 13.16
CA VAL A 89 -25.12 -31.73 14.63
C VAL A 89 -23.85 -32.42 15.12
N ALA A 90 -23.59 -33.65 14.64
CA ALA A 90 -22.39 -34.40 14.99
C ALA A 90 -21.12 -33.71 14.49
N GLY A 91 -21.15 -33.12 13.29
CA GLY A 91 -20.01 -32.37 12.74
C GLY A 91 -19.62 -31.12 13.54
N LYS A 92 -20.58 -30.44 14.19
CA LYS A 92 -20.30 -29.26 15.04
C LYS A 92 -19.61 -29.65 16.35
N PHE A 93 -19.97 -30.78 16.94
CA PHE A 93 -19.50 -31.20 18.27
C PHE A 93 -18.38 -32.25 18.24
N GLY A 94 -17.95 -32.67 17.04
CA GLY A 94 -16.81 -33.56 16.84
C GLY A 94 -17.10 -35.04 17.10
N LYS A 95 -16.10 -35.90 16.83
CA LYS A 95 -16.26 -37.37 16.80
C LYS A 95 -16.76 -37.99 18.12
N SER A 96 -16.43 -37.38 19.26
CA SER A 96 -16.88 -37.86 20.59
C SER A 96 -18.38 -37.63 20.82
N ALA A 97 -18.98 -36.63 20.17
CA ALA A 97 -20.43 -36.41 20.15
C ALA A 97 -21.12 -37.48 19.32
N SER A 98 -20.57 -37.69 18.11
CA SER A 98 -21.16 -38.54 17.08
C SER A 98 -21.31 -39.99 17.52
N SER A 99 -20.39 -40.50 18.35
CA SER A 99 -20.46 -41.88 18.86
C SER A 99 -21.53 -42.11 19.91
N LYS A 100 -22.01 -41.04 20.56
CA LYS A 100 -23.05 -41.10 21.60
C LYS A 100 -24.45 -40.74 21.08
N LEU A 101 -24.51 -40.05 19.95
CA LEU A 101 -25.74 -39.79 19.22
C LEU A 101 -26.19 -41.07 18.52
N SER A 102 -27.24 -41.72 19.02
CA SER A 102 -27.90 -42.82 18.30
C SER A 102 -28.63 -42.26 17.08
N GLU A 103 -27.91 -42.10 15.96
CA GLU A 103 -28.43 -41.50 14.71
C GLU A 103 -29.71 -42.21 14.23
N GLU A 104 -29.72 -43.55 14.28
CA GLU A 104 -30.86 -44.35 13.82
C GLU A 104 -32.11 -44.12 14.68
N GLU A 105 -31.96 -44.07 16.01
CA GLU A 105 -33.07 -43.86 16.93
C GLU A 105 -33.60 -42.43 16.83
N ALA A 106 -32.70 -41.45 16.72
CA ALA A 106 -33.07 -40.06 16.53
C ALA A 106 -33.92 -39.88 15.26
N VAL A 107 -33.51 -40.50 14.15
CA VAL A 107 -34.24 -40.45 12.88
C VAL A 107 -35.60 -41.12 12.98
N ARG A 108 -35.70 -42.30 13.61
CA ARG A 108 -36.99 -42.99 13.82
C ARG A 108 -37.99 -42.12 14.58
N ARG A 109 -37.55 -41.51 15.70
CA ARG A 109 -38.40 -40.64 16.52
C ARG A 109 -38.80 -39.35 15.79
N LEU A 110 -37.88 -38.74 15.05
CA LEU A 110 -38.18 -37.55 14.24
C LEU A 110 -39.18 -37.84 13.11
N ILE A 111 -39.12 -39.02 12.48
CA ILE A 111 -40.11 -39.47 11.48
C ILE A 111 -41.49 -39.68 12.11
N ALA A 112 -41.55 -40.19 13.35
CA ALA A 112 -42.78 -40.28 14.14
C ALA A 112 -43.31 -38.92 14.61
N GLY A 113 -42.60 -37.82 14.31
CA GLY A 113 -42.98 -36.46 14.69
C GLY A 113 -42.58 -36.06 16.12
N GLU A 114 -41.84 -36.92 16.82
CA GLU A 114 -41.39 -36.66 18.19
C GLU A 114 -40.14 -35.80 18.23
N ALA A 115 -39.98 -35.03 19.31
CA ALA A 115 -38.72 -34.35 19.61
C ALA A 115 -37.73 -35.34 20.26
N VAL A 116 -36.45 -35.19 19.93
CA VAL A 116 -35.35 -35.94 20.54
C VAL A 116 -34.59 -34.97 21.42
N ALA A 117 -34.37 -35.34 22.68
CA ALA A 117 -33.59 -34.55 23.62
C ALA A 117 -32.50 -35.45 24.22
N TYR A 118 -31.31 -34.89 24.38
CA TYR A 118 -30.16 -35.51 25.02
C TYR A 118 -29.80 -34.67 26.24
N PRO A 119 -30.00 -35.18 27.47
CA PRO A 119 -29.71 -34.44 28.70
C PRO A 119 -28.21 -34.22 28.91
N ASP A 120 -27.88 -33.30 29.81
CA ASP A 120 -26.54 -32.76 30.09
C ASP A 120 -25.45 -33.80 30.42
N ASP A 121 -25.83 -34.98 30.90
CA ASP A 121 -24.95 -36.07 31.34
C ASP A 121 -24.59 -37.06 30.23
N GLU A 122 -25.38 -37.16 29.16
CA GLU A 122 -25.15 -38.14 28.10
C GLU A 122 -24.00 -37.73 27.17
N LEU A 123 -23.96 -36.47 26.72
CA LEU A 123 -23.03 -36.02 25.67
C LEU A 123 -21.69 -35.51 26.23
N GLY A 124 -21.68 -34.85 27.39
CA GLY A 124 -20.48 -34.40 28.10
C GLY A 124 -19.68 -33.25 27.44
N ILE A 125 -20.20 -32.68 26.35
CA ILE A 125 -19.56 -31.64 25.53
C ILE A 125 -20.51 -30.49 25.17
N VAL A 126 -21.83 -30.74 25.25
CA VAL A 126 -22.92 -29.79 25.09
C VAL A 126 -24.02 -30.13 26.08
N ARG A 127 -24.79 -29.11 26.44
CA ARG A 127 -25.94 -29.18 27.33
C ARG A 127 -27.24 -29.05 26.55
N ASP A 128 -28.28 -29.73 27.01
CA ASP A 128 -29.64 -29.65 26.47
C ASP A 128 -29.75 -29.77 24.92
N LEU A 129 -29.01 -30.70 24.30
CA LEU A 129 -29.13 -30.89 22.85
C LEU A 129 -30.53 -31.42 22.50
N ARG A 130 -31.27 -30.67 21.69
CA ARG A 130 -32.63 -30.97 21.28
C ARG A 130 -32.81 -30.88 19.78
N LEU A 131 -33.42 -31.91 19.20
CA LEU A 131 -33.89 -31.95 17.81
C LEU A 131 -35.42 -31.90 17.83
N ALA A 132 -36.01 -30.83 17.30
CA ALA A 132 -37.46 -30.67 17.31
C ALA A 132 -37.99 -29.99 16.05
N TRP A 133 -39.19 -30.39 15.63
CA TRP A 133 -39.94 -29.71 14.58
C TRP A 133 -40.49 -28.37 15.10
N ARG A 134 -40.12 -27.26 14.48
CA ARG A 134 -40.60 -25.91 14.84
C ARG A 134 -41.32 -25.24 13.65
N PRO A 135 -42.32 -24.37 13.90
CA PRO A 135 -42.99 -23.61 12.85
C PRO A 135 -42.01 -22.80 11.99
N SER A 136 -42.15 -22.92 10.67
CA SER A 136 -41.39 -22.18 9.66
C SER A 136 -42.32 -21.86 8.49
N GLY A 137 -43.01 -20.72 8.59
CA GLY A 137 -44.08 -20.33 7.66
C GLY A 137 -45.28 -21.28 7.74
N LYS A 138 -45.70 -21.82 6.59
CA LYS A 138 -46.82 -22.79 6.48
C LYS A 138 -46.41 -24.26 6.73
N SER A 139 -45.17 -24.50 7.16
CA SER A 139 -44.62 -25.86 7.33
C SER A 139 -43.82 -25.98 8.63
N LEU A 140 -43.51 -27.20 9.04
CA LEU A 140 -42.56 -27.47 10.13
C LEU A 140 -41.15 -27.71 9.57
N ALA A 141 -40.14 -27.14 10.22
CA ALA A 141 -38.73 -27.37 9.91
C ALA A 141 -38.02 -27.97 11.14
N LEU A 142 -37.09 -28.88 10.89
CA LEU A 142 -36.28 -29.45 11.96
C LEU A 142 -35.34 -28.36 12.47
N VAL A 143 -35.23 -28.24 13.79
CA VAL A 143 -34.28 -27.35 14.44
C VAL A 143 -33.48 -28.16 15.45
N ALA A 144 -32.16 -28.10 15.32
CA ALA A 144 -31.24 -28.56 16.34
C ALA A 144 -30.87 -27.36 17.22
N SER A 145 -31.02 -27.48 18.54
CA SER A 145 -30.62 -26.45 19.50
C SER A 145 -29.84 -27.08 20.64
N ALA A 146 -28.78 -26.42 21.12
CA ALA A 146 -28.00 -26.86 22.27
C ALA A 146 -27.38 -25.67 23.00
N ILE A 147 -26.99 -25.88 24.25
CA ILE A 147 -26.17 -24.97 25.03
C ILE A 147 -24.74 -25.46 24.95
N VAL A 148 -23.82 -24.66 24.41
CA VAL A 148 -22.39 -24.97 24.36
C VAL A 148 -21.73 -24.34 25.59
N PRO A 149 -21.23 -25.14 26.56
CA PRO A 149 -20.59 -24.61 27.75
C PRO A 149 -19.36 -23.75 27.41
N GLY A 150 -19.15 -22.69 28.19
CA GLY A 150 -17.96 -21.88 28.11
C GLY A 150 -16.69 -22.72 28.32
N ARG A 151 -15.67 -22.50 27.48
CA ARG A 151 -14.35 -23.14 27.60
C ARG A 151 -13.43 -22.27 28.44
N SER A 152 -12.55 -22.88 29.23
CA SER A 152 -11.47 -22.15 29.89
C SER A 152 -10.58 -21.48 28.85
N SER A 153 -10.33 -20.18 29.00
CA SER A 153 -9.46 -19.43 28.08
C SER A 153 -8.06 -20.03 28.02
N ARG A 154 -7.56 -20.62 29.13
CA ARG A 154 -6.29 -21.36 29.14
C ARG A 154 -6.29 -22.54 28.15
N ALA A 155 -7.39 -23.30 28.08
CA ALA A 155 -7.52 -24.42 27.16
C ALA A 155 -7.61 -23.95 25.71
N VAL A 156 -8.35 -22.86 25.45
CA VAL A 156 -8.45 -22.27 24.11
C VAL A 156 -7.09 -21.75 23.63
N ILE A 157 -6.34 -21.05 24.50
CA ILE A 157 -4.99 -20.57 24.18
C ILE A 157 -4.06 -21.76 23.90
N ALA A 158 -4.04 -22.78 24.76
CA ALA A 158 -3.20 -23.97 24.58
C ALA A 158 -3.43 -24.68 23.24
N GLU A 159 -4.69 -24.76 22.78
CA GLU A 159 -5.05 -25.33 21.49
C GLU A 159 -4.66 -24.43 20.31
N ALA A 160 -4.83 -23.10 20.46
CA ALA A 160 -4.58 -22.13 19.40
C ALA A 160 -3.09 -21.91 19.10
N MET A 161 -2.22 -22.03 20.10
CA MET A 161 -0.81 -21.62 19.99
C MET A 161 0.03 -22.48 19.03
N PRO A 162 0.04 -23.82 19.08
CA PRO A 162 0.87 -24.63 18.18
C PRO A 162 0.64 -24.39 16.67
N PRO A 163 -0.61 -24.43 16.16
CA PRO A 163 -0.84 -24.18 14.73
C PRO A 163 -0.55 -22.72 14.34
N LEU A 164 -0.78 -21.76 15.24
CA LEU A 164 -0.44 -20.36 15.03
C LEU A 164 1.06 -20.17 14.83
N LEU A 165 1.88 -20.74 15.70
CA LEU A 165 3.34 -20.62 15.64
C LEU A 165 3.91 -21.34 14.40
N ARG A 166 3.35 -22.50 14.03
CA ARG A 166 3.78 -23.23 12.81
C ARG A 166 3.48 -22.47 11.52
N ARG A 167 2.43 -21.66 11.48
CA ARG A 167 2.02 -20.86 10.29
C ARG A 167 2.47 -19.40 10.34
N PHE A 168 3.39 -19.05 11.23
CA PHE A 168 3.79 -17.66 11.43
C PHE A 168 4.43 -17.06 10.16
N PRO A 169 4.00 -15.86 9.70
CA PRO A 169 4.30 -15.33 8.36
C PRO A 169 5.68 -14.65 8.28
N TRP A 170 6.75 -15.41 8.48
CA TRP A 170 8.11 -14.89 8.29
C TRP A 170 8.45 -14.75 6.79
N PRO A 171 9.03 -13.61 6.34
CA PRO A 171 9.50 -13.46 4.95
C PRO A 171 10.59 -14.47 4.58
N LYS A 172 11.39 -14.87 5.57
CA LYS A 172 12.42 -15.90 5.44
C LYS A 172 12.52 -16.66 6.75
N SER A 173 12.25 -17.97 6.68
CA SER A 173 12.42 -18.89 7.81
C SER A 173 13.62 -19.80 7.58
N MET A 174 14.11 -20.37 8.67
CA MET A 174 15.12 -21.42 8.65
C MET A 174 14.70 -22.59 9.55
N ARG A 175 15.23 -23.76 9.23
CA ARG A 175 15.19 -24.95 10.09
C ARG A 175 16.53 -25.07 10.82
N TRP A 176 16.51 -25.50 12.08
CA TRP A 176 17.70 -25.80 12.88
C TRP A 176 17.57 -27.17 13.56
N GLY A 177 18.58 -27.62 14.30
CA GLY A 177 18.48 -28.80 15.19
C GLY A 177 18.37 -30.18 14.53
N GLY A 178 17.89 -30.27 13.28
CA GLY A 178 17.77 -31.52 12.52
C GLY A 178 16.66 -32.47 12.98
N THR A 179 16.04 -32.24 14.14
CA THR A 179 15.04 -33.15 14.73
C THR A 179 13.59 -32.79 14.40
N SER A 180 13.33 -31.56 13.94
CA SER A 180 11.97 -31.07 13.65
C SER A 180 11.88 -30.29 12.34
N THR A 181 10.70 -30.31 11.72
CA THR A 181 10.35 -29.51 10.53
C THR A 181 9.90 -28.09 10.89
N PHE A 182 9.73 -27.77 12.18
CA PHE A 182 9.39 -26.42 12.63
C PHE A 182 10.45 -25.41 12.18
N THR A 183 9.99 -24.31 11.59
CA THR A 183 10.85 -23.24 11.09
C THR A 183 10.50 -21.91 11.75
N TRP A 184 11.49 -21.03 11.85
CA TRP A 184 11.38 -19.71 12.46
C TRP A 184 12.39 -18.77 11.81
N VAL A 185 12.27 -17.46 12.01
CA VAL A 185 13.24 -16.48 11.47
C VAL A 185 14.68 -16.75 11.93
N ARG A 186 14.81 -17.23 13.16
CA ARG A 186 16.04 -17.64 13.85
C ARG A 186 15.70 -18.72 14.88
N PRO A 187 16.65 -19.53 15.38
CA PRO A 187 16.35 -20.55 16.36
C PRO A 187 15.54 -20.02 17.56
N LEU A 188 14.30 -20.47 17.69
CA LEU A 188 13.44 -20.18 18.84
C LEU A 188 13.98 -20.97 20.03
N LYS A 189 14.19 -20.30 21.16
CA LYS A 189 14.83 -20.87 22.35
C LYS A 189 13.82 -21.17 23.45
N ARG A 190 12.83 -20.31 23.65
CA ARG A 190 11.79 -20.47 24.68
C ARG A 190 10.46 -19.87 24.26
N ILE A 191 9.40 -20.42 24.85
CA ILE A 191 8.04 -19.91 24.78
C ILE A 191 7.61 -19.66 26.22
N LEU A 192 7.46 -18.39 26.59
CA LEU A 192 6.79 -18.02 27.83
C LEU A 192 5.32 -17.85 27.52
N CYS A 193 4.44 -18.58 28.21
CA CYS A 193 3.00 -18.36 28.07
C CYS A 193 2.30 -18.56 29.40
N THR A 194 1.84 -17.47 30.02
CA THR A 194 1.11 -17.50 31.28
C THR A 194 -0.26 -16.84 31.13
N PHE A 195 -1.26 -17.36 31.84
CA PHE A 195 -2.61 -16.82 31.90
C PHE A 195 -3.12 -16.82 33.35
N GLY A 196 -3.37 -15.63 33.89
CA GLY A 196 -3.73 -15.44 35.29
C GLY A 196 -2.66 -15.98 36.25
N GLY A 197 -1.38 -15.74 35.95
CA GLY A 197 -0.26 -16.20 36.78
C GLY A 197 0.11 -17.67 36.66
N ARG A 198 -0.51 -18.42 35.74
CA ARG A 198 -0.26 -19.86 35.57
C ARG A 198 0.18 -20.19 34.16
N VAL A 199 1.13 -21.12 34.01
CA VAL A 199 1.58 -21.60 32.70
C VAL A 199 0.41 -22.17 31.90
N VAL A 200 0.33 -21.79 30.63
CA VAL A 200 -0.57 -22.38 29.65
C VAL A 200 0.14 -23.58 29.02
N ALA A 201 -0.24 -24.80 29.41
CA ALA A 201 0.47 -26.01 29.00
C ALA A 201 0.20 -26.36 27.53
N PHE A 202 1.20 -26.17 26.66
CA PHE A 202 1.26 -26.71 25.31
C PHE A 202 2.71 -26.92 24.89
N ASP A 203 2.93 -27.73 23.87
CA ASP A 203 4.21 -27.90 23.19
C ASP A 203 4.04 -27.84 21.68
N LEU A 204 5.15 -27.80 20.95
CA LEU A 204 5.13 -27.75 19.50
C LEU A 204 5.12 -29.12 18.84
N ARG A 205 5.00 -30.25 19.56
CA ARG A 205 5.08 -31.57 18.92
C ARG A 205 3.90 -31.79 17.96
N GLN A 206 4.16 -32.47 16.84
CA GLN A 206 3.14 -32.80 15.85
C GLN A 206 3.43 -34.15 15.19
N GLY A 207 2.72 -35.20 15.62
CA GLY A 207 3.03 -36.57 15.19
C GLY A 207 4.42 -36.97 15.67
N GLU A 208 5.28 -37.40 14.73
CA GLU A 208 6.69 -37.76 14.97
C GLU A 208 7.62 -36.53 15.10
N ASP A 209 7.15 -35.32 14.76
CA ASP A 209 7.95 -34.09 14.85
C ASP A 209 8.02 -33.60 16.30
N ASP A 210 9.23 -33.53 16.88
CA ASP A 210 9.46 -33.17 18.28
C ASP A 210 9.34 -31.67 18.59
N GLY A 211 9.11 -30.82 17.58
CA GLY A 211 9.01 -29.37 17.72
C GLY A 211 10.28 -28.71 18.28
N HIS A 212 11.46 -29.33 18.09
CA HIS A 212 12.72 -28.97 18.77
C HIS A 212 12.65 -29.03 20.30
N GLY A 213 11.71 -29.82 20.86
CA GLY A 213 11.47 -29.91 22.30
C GLY A 213 10.89 -28.64 22.92
N LEU A 214 10.38 -27.70 22.11
CA LEU A 214 9.84 -26.43 22.60
C LEU A 214 8.47 -26.63 23.26
N ALA A 215 8.40 -26.22 24.52
CA ALA A 215 7.17 -26.21 25.32
C ALA A 215 6.98 -24.84 26.00
N ALA A 216 5.72 -24.51 26.26
CA ALA A 216 5.36 -23.32 27.03
C ALA A 216 5.81 -23.44 28.49
N SER A 217 6.34 -22.34 29.02
CA SER A 217 6.81 -22.22 30.40
C SER A 217 6.50 -20.82 30.96
N ASP A 218 6.95 -20.54 32.18
CA ASP A 218 7.02 -19.22 32.81
C ASP A 218 8.40 -18.57 32.69
N LEU A 219 9.32 -19.17 31.93
CA LEU A 219 10.73 -18.77 31.90
C LEU A 219 11.04 -17.77 30.78
N THR A 220 11.67 -16.65 31.15
CA THR A 220 12.33 -15.71 30.24
C THR A 220 13.83 -15.62 30.55
N GLU A 221 14.57 -14.76 29.86
CA GLU A 221 16.01 -14.55 30.06
C GLU A 221 16.41 -13.08 29.90
N GLY A 222 17.39 -12.69 30.72
CA GLY A 222 18.01 -11.36 30.72
C GLY A 222 19.00 -11.13 29.57
N HIS A 223 19.79 -10.07 29.72
CA HIS A 223 20.77 -9.69 28.71
C HIS A 223 21.85 -10.77 28.53
N ARG A 224 22.11 -11.19 27.28
CA ARG A 224 23.04 -12.29 26.96
C ARG A 224 24.42 -12.17 27.63
N LEU A 225 24.93 -10.94 27.73
CA LEU A 225 26.30 -10.69 28.21
C LEU A 225 26.36 -10.09 29.61
N MET A 226 25.36 -9.29 30.00
CA MET A 226 25.42 -8.48 31.23
C MET A 226 24.64 -9.11 32.39
N ALA A 227 23.64 -9.92 32.07
CA ALA A 227 22.83 -10.62 33.06
C ALA A 227 22.31 -11.94 32.45
N PRO A 228 23.23 -12.87 32.07
CA PRO A 228 22.82 -14.16 31.54
C PRO A 228 22.07 -14.96 32.60
N GLY A 229 21.10 -15.76 32.17
CA GLY A 229 20.36 -16.65 33.06
C GLY A 229 18.85 -16.53 32.93
N VAL A 230 18.20 -17.67 33.08
CA VAL A 230 16.74 -17.80 33.03
C VAL A 230 16.11 -17.41 34.36
N PHE A 231 14.90 -16.85 34.30
CA PHE A 231 14.09 -16.57 35.48
C PHE A 231 12.60 -16.71 35.16
N ALA A 232 11.82 -17.09 36.17
CA ALA A 232 10.37 -17.25 36.05
C ALA A 232 9.65 -15.91 36.23
N VAL A 233 8.54 -15.71 35.52
CA VAL A 233 7.61 -14.59 35.69
C VAL A 233 6.17 -15.02 35.45
N HIS A 234 5.25 -14.36 36.16
CA HIS A 234 3.83 -14.74 36.17
C HIS A 234 2.88 -13.59 35.80
N SER A 235 3.41 -12.39 35.65
CA SER A 235 2.65 -11.21 35.20
C SER A 235 3.48 -10.33 34.28
N LEU A 236 2.82 -9.45 33.54
CA LEU A 236 3.48 -8.43 32.72
C LEU A 236 4.38 -7.51 33.57
N ALA A 237 3.91 -7.13 34.76
CA ALA A 237 4.67 -6.27 35.66
C ALA A 237 5.98 -6.94 36.14
N GLU A 238 5.93 -8.23 36.48
CA GLU A 238 7.12 -9.03 36.82
C GLU A 238 8.05 -9.18 35.62
N TRP A 239 7.50 -9.39 34.42
CA TRP A 239 8.29 -9.50 33.20
C TRP A 239 9.01 -8.20 32.85
N GLU A 240 8.32 -7.06 32.83
CA GLU A 240 8.93 -5.75 32.54
C GLU A 240 10.00 -5.37 33.57
N SER A 241 9.67 -5.47 34.86
CA SER A 241 10.61 -5.12 35.94
C SER A 241 11.78 -6.10 36.04
N GLY A 242 11.52 -7.40 35.87
CA GLY A 242 12.52 -8.47 35.93
C GLY A 242 13.51 -8.43 34.76
N LEU A 243 13.03 -8.08 33.55
CA LEU A 243 13.88 -7.83 32.39
C LEU A 243 14.72 -6.57 32.58
N ARG A 244 14.14 -5.48 33.05
CA ARG A 244 14.87 -4.23 33.29
C ARG A 244 15.98 -4.42 34.33
N ALA A 245 15.71 -5.12 35.43
CA ALA A 245 16.71 -5.49 36.44
C ALA A 245 17.87 -6.33 35.86
N ARG A 246 17.61 -7.03 34.75
CA ARG A 246 18.58 -7.86 34.02
C ARG A 246 19.01 -7.23 32.69
N LYS A 247 19.04 -5.89 32.64
CA LYS A 247 19.57 -5.08 31.53
C LYS A 247 18.88 -5.38 30.20
N VAL A 248 17.56 -5.42 30.21
CA VAL A 248 16.74 -5.51 29.00
C VAL A 248 15.61 -4.50 29.11
N ILE A 249 15.50 -3.63 28.12
CA ILE A 249 14.33 -2.79 27.92
C ILE A 249 13.44 -3.50 26.89
N PRO A 250 12.26 -4.05 27.25
CA PRO A 250 11.45 -4.83 26.33
C PRO A 250 10.74 -4.00 25.25
N GLY A 251 10.35 -2.76 25.57
CA GLY A 251 9.60 -1.88 24.66
C GLY A 251 10.51 -1.12 23.70
N ALA A 252 10.28 -1.25 22.39
CA ALA A 252 11.00 -0.47 21.38
C ALA A 252 10.84 1.05 21.53
N PRO A 253 9.63 1.60 21.77
CA PRO A 253 9.48 3.05 21.96
C PRO A 253 10.29 3.61 23.13
N GLU A 254 10.45 2.83 24.21
CA GLU A 254 11.28 3.22 25.35
C GLU A 254 12.77 3.22 24.99
N ARG A 255 13.24 2.22 24.22
CA ARG A 255 14.63 2.18 23.73
C ARG A 255 14.92 3.35 22.79
N GLU A 256 14.01 3.66 21.87
CA GLU A 256 14.13 4.80 20.96
C GLU A 256 14.24 6.12 21.73
N ALA A 257 13.32 6.37 22.68
CA ALA A 257 13.35 7.59 23.49
C ALA A 257 14.61 7.70 24.36
N MET A 258 15.11 6.59 24.88
CA MET A 258 16.37 6.56 25.62
C MET A 258 17.57 6.91 24.73
N ILE A 259 17.66 6.30 23.54
CA ILE A 259 18.74 6.57 22.58
C ILE A 259 18.70 8.03 22.16
N GLU A 260 17.55 8.53 21.74
CA GLU A 260 17.38 9.91 21.28
C GLU A 260 17.81 10.91 22.36
N ARG A 261 17.30 10.77 23.58
CA ARG A 261 17.63 11.66 24.70
C ARG A 261 19.11 11.63 25.06
N GLU A 262 19.70 10.44 25.21
CA GLU A 262 21.09 10.33 25.67
C GLU A 262 22.09 10.71 24.58
N VAL A 263 21.84 10.38 23.31
CA VAL A 263 22.67 10.84 22.19
C VAL A 263 22.61 12.36 22.08
N ALA A 264 21.42 12.96 22.18
CA ALA A 264 21.27 14.42 22.16
C ALA A 264 21.99 15.08 23.33
N ARG A 265 21.92 14.50 24.54
CA ARG A 265 22.64 15.00 25.72
C ARG A 265 24.15 14.96 25.52
N LEU A 266 24.69 13.86 24.96
CA LEU A 266 26.12 13.74 24.67
C LEU A 266 26.57 14.73 23.60
N ALA A 267 25.80 14.89 22.52
CA ALA A 267 26.11 15.85 21.45
C ALA A 267 26.09 17.30 21.98
N ALA A 268 25.08 17.66 22.77
CA ALA A 268 24.95 19.01 23.35
C ALA A 268 26.11 19.36 24.30
N ALA A 269 26.67 18.36 25.00
CA ALA A 269 27.84 18.57 25.85
C ALA A 269 29.10 18.99 25.07
N GLU A 270 29.16 18.70 23.76
CA GLU A 270 30.21 19.17 22.84
C GLU A 270 29.75 20.35 21.96
N GLY A 271 28.57 20.93 22.22
CA GLY A 271 28.01 22.02 21.42
C GLY A 271 27.54 21.58 20.02
N LEU A 272 27.17 20.30 19.88
CA LEU A 272 26.76 19.69 18.62
C LEU A 272 25.28 19.28 18.65
N GLU A 273 24.72 19.08 17.46
CA GLU A 273 23.37 18.55 17.24
C GLU A 273 23.42 17.20 16.52
N VAL A 274 22.43 16.37 16.80
CA VAL A 274 22.24 15.09 16.11
C VAL A 274 21.50 15.32 14.78
N VAL A 275 22.02 14.77 13.70
CA VAL A 275 21.27 14.71 12.44
C VAL A 275 20.10 13.74 12.61
N GLN A 276 18.89 14.28 12.58
CA GLN A 276 17.67 13.52 12.85
C GLN A 276 17.43 12.43 11.82
N ASP A 277 17.26 11.19 12.30
CA ASP A 277 16.98 10.04 11.46
C ASP A 277 16.17 8.97 12.20
N ARG A 278 14.85 9.06 12.10
CA ARG A 278 13.92 8.14 12.77
C ARG A 278 14.08 6.69 12.30
N GLY A 279 14.45 6.49 11.03
CA GLY A 279 14.66 5.15 10.47
C GLY A 279 15.84 4.44 11.12
N LEU A 280 16.97 5.14 11.26
CA LEU A 280 18.13 4.59 11.97
C LEU A 280 17.88 4.47 13.46
N LEU A 281 17.16 5.40 14.07
CA LEU A 281 16.78 5.29 15.48
C LEU A 281 16.02 3.99 15.75
N ALA A 282 14.98 3.71 14.96
CA ALA A 282 14.21 2.47 15.05
C ALA A 282 15.07 1.23 14.75
N GLU A 283 15.95 1.28 13.73
CA GLU A 283 16.86 0.17 13.42
C GLU A 283 17.81 -0.12 14.59
N VAL A 284 18.49 0.90 15.12
CA VAL A 284 19.43 0.78 16.25
C VAL A 284 18.71 0.31 17.51
N ALA A 285 17.52 0.83 17.81
CA ALA A 285 16.68 0.34 18.91
C ALA A 285 16.26 -1.13 18.72
N GLY A 286 16.20 -1.62 17.48
CA GLY A 286 16.00 -3.03 17.15
C GLY A 286 17.26 -3.89 17.20
N LEU A 287 18.46 -3.29 17.30
CA LEU A 287 19.74 -4.01 17.40
C LEU A 287 20.24 -4.19 18.84
N VAL A 288 19.74 -3.39 19.78
CA VAL A 288 20.18 -3.40 21.18
C VAL A 288 19.03 -3.70 22.14
N GLU A 289 19.30 -4.47 23.19
CA GLU A 289 18.36 -4.73 24.29
C GLU A 289 18.55 -3.71 25.42
N TRP A 290 19.77 -3.20 25.58
CA TRP A 290 20.14 -2.19 26.56
C TRP A 290 21.02 -1.11 25.89
N PRO A 291 20.42 0.02 25.48
CA PRO A 291 21.16 1.06 24.78
C PRO A 291 22.22 1.73 25.67
N VAL A 292 23.46 1.79 25.19
CA VAL A 292 24.56 2.57 25.79
C VAL A 292 25.14 3.49 24.72
N PRO A 293 24.63 4.73 24.59
CA PRO A 293 25.16 5.70 23.63
C PRO A 293 26.58 6.17 23.97
N LEU A 294 27.42 6.31 22.94
CA LEU A 294 28.81 6.75 23.02
C LEU A 294 29.12 7.69 21.84
N LEU A 295 30.12 8.57 21.99
CA LEU A 295 30.63 9.41 20.92
C LEU A 295 32.01 8.92 20.45
N GLY A 296 32.24 8.99 19.15
CA GLY A 296 33.54 8.76 18.53
C GLY A 296 33.96 9.93 17.62
N GLY A 297 35.26 10.02 17.38
CA GLY A 297 35.88 11.03 16.51
C GLY A 297 36.00 10.60 15.05
N ILE A 298 35.89 11.56 14.16
CA ILE A 298 36.23 11.42 12.74
C ILE A 298 37.55 12.19 12.53
N ASP A 299 38.53 11.61 11.86
CA ASP A 299 39.78 12.33 11.58
C ASP A 299 39.51 13.51 10.63
N ASP A 300 40.15 14.65 10.89
CA ASP A 300 39.95 15.89 10.12
C ASP A 300 40.26 15.73 8.61
N ALA A 301 41.10 14.75 8.24
CA ALA A 301 41.43 14.42 6.85
C ALA A 301 40.24 13.93 6.01
N PHE A 302 39.11 13.57 6.63
CA PHE A 302 37.89 13.15 5.92
C PHE A 302 36.82 14.23 5.87
N MET A 303 37.01 15.35 6.57
CA MET A 303 35.96 16.38 6.73
C MET A 303 35.74 17.21 5.45
N ASP A 304 36.59 17.04 4.44
CA ASP A 304 36.44 17.63 3.10
C ASP A 304 35.70 16.70 2.11
N LEU A 305 35.36 15.47 2.53
CA LEU A 305 34.48 14.60 1.76
C LEU A 305 33.07 15.19 1.71
N PRO A 306 32.30 14.92 0.64
CA PRO A 306 30.89 15.26 0.61
C PRO A 306 30.15 14.74 1.85
N PRO A 307 29.34 15.58 2.53
CA PRO A 307 28.64 15.18 3.75
C PRO A 307 27.77 13.92 3.59
N GLU A 308 27.18 13.73 2.41
CA GLU A 308 26.36 12.56 2.11
C GLU A 308 27.17 11.29 1.97
N VAL A 309 28.43 11.35 1.49
CA VAL A 309 29.36 10.21 1.46
C VAL A 309 29.62 9.76 2.90
N MET A 310 30.03 10.70 3.76
CA MET A 310 30.29 10.41 5.17
C MET A 310 29.04 9.84 5.86
N ARG A 311 27.88 10.45 5.62
CA ARG A 311 26.61 10.00 6.19
C ARG A 311 26.22 8.61 5.70
N THR A 312 26.37 8.31 4.42
CA THR A 312 26.06 6.97 3.87
C THR A 312 26.96 5.92 4.49
N THR A 313 28.27 6.17 4.58
CA THR A 313 29.22 5.26 5.24
C THR A 313 28.86 5.02 6.71
N MET A 314 28.52 6.08 7.45
CA MET A 314 28.12 5.99 8.86
C MET A 314 26.78 5.27 9.05
N ARG A 315 25.76 5.68 8.30
CA ARG A 315 24.38 5.16 8.41
C ARG A 315 24.28 3.72 7.94
N VAL A 316 24.64 3.46 6.69
CA VAL A 316 24.34 2.20 5.99
C VAL A 316 25.27 1.08 6.46
N ASN A 317 26.57 1.37 6.60
CA ASN A 317 27.54 0.33 6.92
C ASN A 317 27.70 0.12 8.43
N GLN A 318 27.53 1.17 9.25
CA GLN A 318 27.88 1.12 10.67
C GLN A 318 26.75 1.48 11.66
N ARG A 319 25.63 2.01 11.19
CA ARG A 319 24.48 2.42 12.02
C ARG A 319 24.86 3.48 13.05
N TYR A 320 25.70 4.42 12.64
CA TYR A 320 26.08 5.58 13.45
C TYR A 320 25.20 6.79 13.12
N PHE A 321 24.94 7.62 14.12
CA PHE A 321 24.29 8.91 13.96
C PHE A 321 25.35 9.98 13.65
N ALA A 322 25.16 10.69 12.55
CA ALA A 322 26.00 11.84 12.21
C ALA A 322 25.70 13.02 13.15
N LEU A 323 26.74 13.73 13.57
CA LEU A 323 26.59 14.99 14.31
C LEU A 323 26.94 16.18 13.43
N ARG A 324 26.35 17.34 13.75
CA ARG A 324 26.59 18.60 13.05
C ARG A 324 26.74 19.75 14.05
N HIS A 325 27.32 20.82 13.58
CA HIS A 325 27.28 22.10 14.27
C HIS A 325 25.87 22.73 14.12
N PRO A 326 25.47 23.65 15.02
CA PRO A 326 24.19 24.36 14.93
C PRO A 326 23.99 25.17 13.64
N ASP A 327 25.09 25.51 12.94
CA ASP A 327 25.08 26.19 11.64
C ASP A 327 24.77 25.26 10.45
N GLY A 328 24.60 23.95 10.70
CA GLY A 328 24.32 22.94 9.68
C GLY A 328 25.56 22.19 9.17
N ARG A 329 26.77 22.65 9.47
CA ARG A 329 28.02 22.04 8.98
C ARG A 329 28.29 20.71 9.68
N ALA A 330 28.77 19.71 8.94
CA ALA A 330 29.16 18.42 9.50
C ALA A 330 30.23 18.57 10.60
N ALA A 331 30.08 17.85 11.71
CA ALA A 331 31.05 17.83 12.80
C ALA A 331 31.96 16.61 12.69
N ASN A 332 33.18 16.69 13.24
CA ASN A 332 34.13 15.58 13.29
C ASN A 332 33.81 14.57 14.41
N ARG A 333 32.52 14.29 14.58
CA ARG A 333 31.95 13.41 15.60
C ARG A 333 30.80 12.59 15.03
N PHE A 334 30.68 11.38 15.56
CA PHE A 334 29.53 10.52 15.35
C PHE A 334 29.09 9.89 16.67
N ALA A 335 27.81 9.53 16.77
CA ALA A 335 27.31 8.76 17.89
C ALA A 335 27.06 7.31 17.47
N LEU A 336 27.40 6.38 18.36
CA LEU A 336 27.10 4.97 18.24
C LEU A 336 26.35 4.50 19.50
N VAL A 337 25.66 3.35 19.40
CA VAL A 337 24.95 2.76 20.54
C VAL A 337 25.47 1.35 20.75
N ALA A 338 26.15 1.15 21.87
CA ALA A 338 26.55 -0.18 22.32
C ALA A 338 25.38 -0.89 23.00
N ASN A 339 25.44 -2.23 23.01
CA ASN A 339 24.49 -3.08 23.75
C ASN A 339 25.09 -3.58 25.09
N ILE A 340 26.17 -2.96 25.57
CA ILE A 340 26.87 -3.35 26.79
C ILE A 340 27.36 -2.11 27.55
N GLU A 341 27.25 -2.16 28.87
CA GLU A 341 27.95 -1.25 29.78
C GLU A 341 29.38 -1.75 29.95
N ALA A 342 30.31 -1.19 29.18
CA ALA A 342 31.71 -1.60 29.22
C ALA A 342 32.41 -1.10 30.50
N VAL A 343 33.27 -1.95 31.08
CA VAL A 343 34.02 -1.65 32.33
C VAL A 343 34.96 -0.45 32.21
N ASP A 344 35.38 -0.10 30.99
CA ASP A 344 36.29 1.01 30.70
C ASP A 344 35.56 2.31 30.29
N GLY A 345 34.25 2.36 30.49
CA GLY A 345 33.39 3.48 30.07
C GLY A 345 33.13 3.53 28.57
N GLY A 346 33.44 2.47 27.82
CA GLY A 346 33.23 2.38 26.37
C GLY A 346 34.44 2.80 25.53
N ARG A 347 35.60 3.10 26.13
CA ARG A 347 36.80 3.57 25.41
C ARG A 347 37.27 2.59 24.34
N ALA A 348 37.35 1.30 24.64
CA ALA A 348 37.74 0.28 23.67
C ALA A 348 36.70 0.11 22.55
N ILE A 349 35.41 0.28 22.88
CA ILE A 349 34.33 0.25 21.89
C ILE A 349 34.48 1.42 20.93
N VAL A 350 34.63 2.65 21.45
CA VAL A 350 34.82 3.86 20.65
C VAL A 350 36.05 3.70 19.74
N ALA A 351 37.22 3.36 20.29
CA ALA A 351 38.45 3.20 19.50
C ALA A 351 38.34 2.13 18.40
N GLY A 352 37.61 1.04 18.66
CA GLY A 352 37.31 0.02 17.66
C GLY A 352 36.43 0.55 16.52
N ASN A 353 35.36 1.26 16.86
CA ASN A 353 34.43 1.84 15.89
C ASN A 353 35.08 2.96 15.06
N GLU A 354 35.91 3.80 15.68
CA GLU A 354 36.71 4.82 14.97
C GLU A 354 37.67 4.18 13.96
N ARG A 355 38.33 3.07 14.31
CA ARG A 355 39.21 2.34 13.38
C ARG A 355 38.44 1.79 12.17
N VAL A 356 37.26 1.23 12.41
CA VAL A 356 36.39 0.72 11.34
C VAL A 356 35.91 1.86 10.44
N LEU A 357 35.47 2.98 11.03
CA LEU A 357 35.01 4.13 10.27
C LEU A 357 36.14 4.75 9.43
N ARG A 358 37.33 4.94 10.02
CA ARG A 358 38.52 5.46 9.34
C ARG A 358 38.87 4.63 8.10
N ALA A 359 38.85 3.29 8.21
CA ALA A 359 39.13 2.42 7.07
C ALA A 359 38.11 2.65 5.94
N ARG A 360 36.81 2.73 6.28
CA ARG A 360 35.75 2.96 5.28
C ARG A 360 35.79 4.35 4.64
N LEU A 361 36.09 5.39 5.43
CA LEU A 361 36.25 6.74 4.90
C LEU A 361 37.53 6.87 4.05
N SER A 362 38.56 6.10 4.34
CA SER A 362 39.75 6.00 3.48
C SER A 362 39.42 5.41 2.12
N ASP A 363 38.58 4.37 2.06
CA ASP A 363 38.10 3.80 0.80
C ASP A 363 37.30 4.85 0.02
N ALA A 364 36.37 5.54 0.68
CA ALA A 364 35.59 6.62 0.06
C ALA A 364 36.47 7.75 -0.47
N ARG A 365 37.49 8.18 0.29
CA ARG A 365 38.46 9.19 -0.13
C ARG A 365 39.26 8.75 -1.35
N PHE A 366 39.73 7.50 -1.38
CA PHE A 366 40.43 6.96 -2.54
C PHE A 366 39.60 7.10 -3.82
N PHE A 367 38.31 6.73 -3.77
CA PHE A 367 37.42 6.86 -4.92
C PHE A 367 37.12 8.33 -5.27
N TRP A 368 36.87 9.17 -4.26
CA TRP A 368 36.60 10.61 -4.46
C TRP A 368 37.75 11.32 -5.18
N ASP A 369 38.98 11.10 -4.72
CA ASP A 369 40.17 11.70 -5.30
C ASP A 369 40.47 11.14 -6.68
N GLY A 370 40.33 9.81 -6.86
CA GLY A 370 40.53 9.16 -8.15
C GLY A 370 39.51 9.61 -9.19
N ASP A 371 38.25 9.74 -8.80
CA ASP A 371 37.18 10.16 -9.70
C ASP A 371 37.36 11.60 -10.18
N ARG A 372 37.80 12.52 -9.32
CA ARG A 372 38.00 13.93 -9.67
C ARG A 372 39.17 14.18 -10.63
N GLN A 373 40.00 13.18 -10.90
CA GLN A 373 41.06 13.27 -11.92
C GLN A 373 40.51 13.19 -13.35
N GLN A 374 39.26 12.75 -13.53
CA GLN A 374 38.61 12.63 -14.82
C GLN A 374 37.30 13.41 -14.83
N ARG A 375 36.99 14.05 -15.96
CA ARG A 375 35.71 14.74 -16.12
C ARG A 375 34.55 13.75 -16.07
N LEU A 376 33.40 14.14 -15.55
CA LEU A 376 32.16 13.37 -15.54
C LEU A 376 31.80 12.92 -16.96
N GLU A 377 31.89 13.83 -17.93
CA GLU A 377 31.58 13.56 -19.34
C GLU A 377 32.46 12.49 -19.97
N SER A 378 33.74 12.38 -19.59
CA SER A 378 34.64 11.36 -20.17
C SER A 378 34.26 9.93 -19.78
N ARG A 379 33.28 9.76 -18.88
CA ARG A 379 32.75 8.46 -18.47
C ARG A 379 31.64 7.94 -19.37
N LEU A 380 31.00 8.81 -20.17
CA LEU A 380 29.86 8.44 -21.02
C LEU A 380 30.14 7.25 -21.95
N PRO A 381 31.31 7.13 -22.62
CA PRO A 381 31.58 5.98 -23.49
C PRO A 381 31.51 4.62 -22.77
N LYS A 382 31.80 4.58 -21.47
CA LYS A 382 31.72 3.33 -20.68
C LYS A 382 30.28 2.82 -20.55
N LEU A 383 29.29 3.72 -20.56
CA LEU A 383 27.87 3.36 -20.44
C LEU A 383 27.35 2.60 -21.67
N ALA A 384 28.01 2.70 -22.82
CA ALA A 384 27.67 1.95 -24.02
C ALA A 384 27.83 0.43 -23.83
N HIS A 385 28.59 -0.01 -22.81
CA HIS A 385 28.81 -1.42 -22.49
C HIS A 385 28.02 -1.90 -21.26
N VAL A 386 27.32 -1.00 -20.57
CA VAL A 386 26.52 -1.34 -19.39
C VAL A 386 25.10 -1.66 -19.85
N VAL A 387 24.68 -2.91 -19.73
CA VAL A 387 23.31 -3.32 -20.07
C VAL A 387 22.33 -2.64 -19.12
N PHE A 388 21.37 -1.88 -19.67
CA PHE A 388 20.26 -1.34 -18.91
C PHE A 388 19.19 -2.41 -18.73
N HIS A 389 18.79 -3.05 -19.84
CA HIS A 389 17.91 -4.22 -19.84
C HIS A 389 18.06 -4.94 -21.18
N ALA A 390 17.94 -6.27 -21.20
CA ALA A 390 18.17 -7.07 -22.41
C ALA A 390 17.31 -6.63 -23.62
N LYS A 391 16.06 -6.22 -23.37
CA LYS A 391 15.13 -5.71 -24.40
C LYS A 391 15.22 -4.19 -24.65
N LEU A 392 15.85 -3.42 -23.76
CA LEU A 392 15.85 -1.93 -23.82
C LEU A 392 17.24 -1.33 -24.11
N GLY A 393 18.24 -2.18 -24.28
CA GLY A 393 19.58 -1.79 -24.67
C GLY A 393 20.49 -1.41 -23.49
N THR A 394 21.39 -0.47 -23.73
CA THR A 394 22.46 -0.09 -22.81
C THR A 394 22.17 1.23 -22.08
N GLN A 395 22.92 1.51 -21.01
CA GLN A 395 22.84 2.80 -20.31
C GLN A 395 23.27 3.96 -21.21
N GLY A 396 24.20 3.73 -22.15
CA GLY A 396 24.59 4.75 -23.14
C GLY A 396 23.41 5.15 -24.02
N GLN A 397 22.69 4.16 -24.57
CA GLN A 397 21.46 4.43 -25.35
C GLN A 397 20.38 5.08 -24.51
N ARG A 398 20.27 4.71 -23.22
CA ARG A 398 19.33 5.37 -22.30
C ARG A 398 19.67 6.85 -22.13
N VAL A 399 20.94 7.20 -21.93
CA VAL A 399 21.37 8.58 -21.80
C VAL A 399 21.03 9.42 -23.03
N GLU A 400 21.19 8.88 -24.24
CA GLU A 400 20.80 9.56 -25.49
C GLU A 400 19.29 9.87 -25.51
N ARG A 401 18.46 8.91 -25.06
CA ARG A 401 17.01 9.11 -24.93
C ARG A 401 16.67 10.15 -23.86
N LEU A 402 17.37 10.15 -22.73
CA LEU A 402 17.18 11.14 -21.66
C LEU A 402 17.54 12.55 -22.12
N GLU A 403 18.65 12.73 -22.82
CA GLU A 403 19.05 14.01 -23.42
C GLU A 403 17.95 14.55 -24.35
N ARG A 404 17.48 13.71 -25.28
CA ARG A 404 16.41 14.07 -26.23
C ARG A 404 15.12 14.45 -25.51
N LEU A 405 14.65 13.60 -24.60
CA LEU A 405 13.38 13.78 -23.91
C LEU A 405 13.42 14.97 -22.94
N ALA A 406 14.54 15.20 -22.25
CA ALA A 406 14.71 16.37 -21.39
C ALA A 406 14.70 17.68 -22.22
N ARG A 407 15.34 17.69 -23.40
CA ARG A 407 15.26 18.83 -24.34
C ARG A 407 13.82 19.10 -24.77
N PHE A 408 13.05 18.05 -25.07
CA PHE A 408 11.64 18.17 -25.46
C PHE A 408 10.75 18.69 -24.31
N LEU A 409 10.98 18.21 -23.09
CA LEU A 409 10.21 18.59 -21.91
C LEU A 409 10.52 20.00 -21.42
N ALA A 410 11.75 20.49 -21.61
CA ALA A 410 12.20 21.79 -21.12
C ALA A 410 11.22 22.95 -21.39
N PRO A 411 10.78 23.23 -22.64
CA PRO A 411 9.85 24.33 -22.90
C PRO A 411 8.47 24.14 -22.23
N LEU A 412 8.04 22.89 -22.01
CA LEU A 412 6.75 22.58 -21.36
C LEU A 412 6.78 22.84 -19.85
N VAL A 413 7.97 22.92 -19.25
CA VAL A 413 8.16 23.15 -17.81
C VAL A 413 8.90 24.46 -17.50
N GLY A 414 9.15 25.29 -18.51
CA GLY A 414 9.82 26.59 -18.37
C GLY A 414 11.35 26.51 -18.18
N ALA A 415 11.98 25.42 -18.61
CA ALA A 415 13.44 25.24 -18.55
C ALA A 415 14.13 25.64 -19.87
N ASP A 416 15.43 25.92 -19.78
CA ASP A 416 16.29 26.06 -20.96
C ASP A 416 16.53 24.68 -21.62
N PRO A 417 16.19 24.50 -22.92
CA PRO A 417 16.33 23.23 -23.61
C PRO A 417 17.76 22.68 -23.67
N GLU A 418 18.77 23.54 -23.79
CA GLU A 418 20.17 23.10 -23.88
C GLU A 418 20.73 22.75 -22.51
N LYS A 419 20.34 23.48 -21.45
CA LYS A 419 20.67 23.05 -20.07
C LYS A 419 20.02 21.72 -19.73
N ALA A 420 18.74 21.53 -20.08
CA ALA A 420 18.04 20.27 -19.82
C ALA A 420 18.64 19.10 -20.62
N ALA A 421 18.99 19.31 -21.89
CA ALA A 421 19.70 18.34 -22.71
C ALA A 421 21.06 17.97 -22.09
N ARG A 422 21.86 18.99 -21.70
CA ARG A 422 23.17 18.78 -21.07
C ARG A 422 23.06 17.99 -19.77
N ALA A 423 22.09 18.33 -18.92
CA ALA A 423 21.84 17.61 -17.67
C ALA A 423 21.36 16.17 -17.94
N GLY A 424 20.43 15.96 -18.87
CA GLY A 424 19.97 14.63 -19.28
C GLY A 424 21.11 13.75 -19.80
N ARG A 425 22.02 14.33 -20.58
CA ARG A 425 23.21 13.65 -21.10
C ARG A 425 24.18 13.21 -20.00
N LEU A 426 24.33 14.02 -18.94
CA LEU A 426 25.26 13.73 -17.85
C LEU A 426 24.63 12.99 -16.66
N ALA A 427 23.29 12.88 -16.61
CA ALA A 427 22.54 12.40 -15.45
C ALA A 427 22.98 11.02 -14.92
N LYS A 428 23.44 10.13 -15.82
CA LYS A 428 23.86 8.75 -15.49
C LYS A 428 25.37 8.53 -15.57
N ALA A 429 26.15 9.57 -15.88
CA ALA A 429 27.59 9.43 -16.13
C ALA A 429 28.36 8.96 -14.89
N ASP A 430 27.83 9.23 -13.69
CA ASP A 430 28.43 8.82 -12.43
C ASP A 430 28.27 7.32 -12.15
N LEU A 431 27.38 6.59 -12.83
CA LEU A 431 27.28 5.12 -12.74
C LEU A 431 28.59 4.41 -13.11
N ALA A 432 29.46 5.07 -13.89
CA ALA A 432 30.77 4.58 -14.27
C ALA A 432 31.93 5.19 -13.45
N SER A 433 31.61 5.81 -12.31
CA SER A 433 32.58 6.32 -11.33
C SER A 433 32.97 5.24 -10.31
N GLY A 434 34.17 5.37 -9.73
CA GLY A 434 34.61 4.45 -8.67
C GLY A 434 33.73 4.58 -7.42
N MET A 435 33.35 5.81 -7.06
CA MET A 435 32.51 6.08 -5.90
C MET A 435 31.15 5.40 -6.01
N VAL A 436 30.46 5.51 -7.15
CA VAL A 436 29.14 4.85 -7.31
C VAL A 436 29.28 3.33 -7.46
N GLY A 437 30.41 2.84 -7.97
CA GLY A 437 30.72 1.42 -7.98
C GLY A 437 30.77 0.82 -6.57
N GLU A 438 31.39 1.53 -5.62
CA GLU A 438 31.47 1.11 -4.20
C GLU A 438 30.22 1.49 -3.40
N PHE A 439 29.61 2.64 -3.68
CA PHE A 439 28.45 3.19 -2.99
C PHE A 439 27.30 3.51 -3.96
N PRO A 440 26.57 2.48 -4.46
CA PRO A 440 25.48 2.67 -5.42
C PRO A 440 24.35 3.58 -4.94
N GLU A 441 24.20 3.77 -3.63
CA GLU A 441 23.21 4.66 -3.01
C GLU A 441 23.49 6.15 -3.30
N LEU A 442 24.71 6.50 -3.73
CA LEU A 442 25.13 7.88 -4.01
C LEU A 442 24.97 8.29 -5.48
N GLN A 443 24.42 7.41 -6.33
CA GLN A 443 24.16 7.72 -7.74
C GLN A 443 23.26 8.97 -7.92
N GLY A 444 23.49 9.70 -9.02
CA GLY A 444 22.95 11.03 -9.28
C GLY A 444 23.64 12.10 -8.43
N LEU A 445 23.72 11.90 -7.11
CA LEU A 445 24.34 12.87 -6.20
C LEU A 445 25.83 13.05 -6.46
N MET A 446 26.58 11.97 -6.68
CA MET A 446 27.99 12.08 -7.07
C MET A 446 28.13 12.75 -8.43
N GLY A 447 27.23 12.45 -9.38
CA GLY A 447 27.13 13.17 -10.65
C GLY A 447 27.05 14.68 -10.47
N ARG A 448 26.21 15.18 -9.55
CA ARG A 448 26.14 16.61 -9.20
C ARG A 448 27.47 17.16 -8.72
N TYR A 449 28.12 16.48 -7.77
CA TYR A 449 29.41 16.92 -7.23
C TYR A 449 30.51 16.98 -8.30
N TYR A 450 30.57 15.97 -9.18
CA TYR A 450 31.52 15.94 -10.28
C TYR A 450 31.21 16.99 -11.35
N ALA A 451 29.94 17.22 -11.67
CA ALA A 451 29.52 18.28 -12.59
C ALA A 451 29.95 19.68 -12.08
N LEU A 452 29.71 19.98 -10.79
CA LEU A 452 30.17 21.23 -10.18
C LEU A 452 31.69 21.36 -10.20
N HIS A 453 32.41 20.27 -9.87
CA HIS A 453 33.86 20.23 -9.92
C HIS A 453 34.42 20.52 -11.33
N ASP A 454 33.74 20.02 -12.36
CA ASP A 454 34.16 20.16 -13.76
C ASP A 454 33.72 21.48 -14.41
N GLY A 455 33.04 22.34 -13.65
CA GLY A 455 32.61 23.68 -14.08
C GLY A 455 31.28 23.71 -14.85
N GLU A 456 30.43 22.70 -14.73
CA GLU A 456 29.06 22.78 -15.26
C GLU A 456 28.24 23.86 -14.55
N ALA A 457 27.21 24.39 -15.23
CA ALA A 457 26.30 25.36 -14.63
C ALA A 457 25.61 24.76 -13.38
N PRO A 458 25.39 25.55 -12.30
CA PRO A 458 24.75 25.05 -11.08
C PRO A 458 23.41 24.35 -11.35
N GLU A 459 22.57 24.88 -12.23
CA GLU A 459 21.25 24.27 -12.53
C GLU A 459 21.39 22.92 -13.25
N VAL A 460 22.40 22.75 -14.10
CA VAL A 460 22.72 21.47 -14.75
C VAL A 460 23.15 20.45 -13.71
N ALA A 461 24.04 20.84 -12.79
CA ALA A 461 24.50 19.95 -11.73
C ALA A 461 23.37 19.57 -10.75
N GLU A 462 22.52 20.52 -10.36
CA GLU A 462 21.35 20.23 -9.53
C GLU A 462 20.37 19.28 -10.23
N ALA A 463 20.12 19.47 -11.53
CA ALA A 463 19.29 18.56 -12.30
C ALA A 463 19.87 17.13 -12.37
N ILE A 464 21.20 17.00 -12.54
CA ILE A 464 21.90 15.71 -12.44
C ILE A 464 21.71 15.09 -11.05
N GLY A 465 21.79 15.87 -9.97
CA GLY A 465 21.58 15.35 -8.61
C GLY A 465 20.14 14.95 -8.30
N ALA A 466 19.17 15.63 -8.91
CA ALA A 466 17.76 15.52 -8.59
C ALA A 466 16.96 14.58 -9.51
N HIS A 467 17.52 14.11 -10.63
CA HIS A 467 16.74 13.39 -11.65
C HIS A 467 16.02 12.11 -11.15
N TYR A 468 16.54 11.46 -10.10
CA TYR A 468 15.86 10.32 -9.50
C TYR A 468 14.66 10.71 -8.62
N ARG A 469 14.56 11.96 -8.18
CA ARG A 469 13.51 12.43 -7.27
C ARG A 469 12.17 12.59 -7.97
N PRO A 470 11.04 12.41 -7.26
CA PRO A 470 10.96 11.78 -5.93
C PRO A 470 11.15 10.25 -6.02
N LEU A 471 11.88 9.67 -5.07
CA LEU A 471 12.08 8.21 -4.93
C LEU A 471 10.96 7.51 -4.13
N GLY A 472 10.07 8.26 -3.48
CA GLY A 472 8.98 7.71 -2.68
C GLY A 472 8.05 8.80 -2.14
N PRO A 473 7.02 8.45 -1.35
CA PRO A 473 6.00 9.40 -0.89
C PRO A 473 6.53 10.54 0.00
N GLY A 474 7.57 10.27 0.80
CA GLY A 474 8.17 11.26 1.70
C GLY A 474 9.38 12.00 1.13
N ASP A 475 9.75 11.72 -0.13
CA ASP A 475 10.89 12.38 -0.78
C ASP A 475 10.48 13.73 -1.40
N GLU A 476 11.44 14.63 -1.52
CA GLU A 476 11.24 15.96 -2.10
C GLU A 476 10.93 15.87 -3.59
N VAL A 477 10.07 16.77 -4.08
CA VAL A 477 9.78 16.94 -5.50
C VAL A 477 10.67 18.05 -6.07
N PRO A 478 11.34 17.84 -7.22
CA PRO A 478 12.13 18.89 -7.85
C PRO A 478 11.26 20.10 -8.19
N ARG A 479 11.80 21.30 -7.94
CA ARG A 479 11.15 22.60 -8.17
C ARG A 479 11.84 23.45 -9.23
N GLU A 480 13.13 23.24 -9.44
CA GLU A 480 13.90 23.95 -10.46
C GLU A 480 13.53 23.38 -11.85
N PRO A 481 13.22 24.22 -12.86
CA PRO A 481 12.74 23.76 -14.16
C PRO A 481 13.61 22.72 -14.88
N THR A 482 14.95 22.89 -14.91
CA THR A 482 15.85 21.91 -15.53
C THR A 482 15.79 20.57 -14.78
N ALA A 483 15.78 20.58 -13.45
CA ALA A 483 15.61 19.39 -12.63
C ALA A 483 14.25 18.70 -12.86
N ILE A 484 13.17 19.47 -13.01
CA ILE A 484 11.84 18.95 -13.37
C ILE A 484 11.89 18.22 -14.71
N ALA A 485 12.46 18.85 -15.75
CA ALA A 485 12.54 18.27 -17.09
C ALA A 485 13.29 16.93 -17.10
N VAL A 486 14.46 16.87 -16.45
CA VAL A 486 15.29 15.66 -16.41
C VAL A 486 14.66 14.56 -15.54
N ALA A 487 14.03 14.92 -14.42
CA ALA A 487 13.34 13.95 -13.56
C ALA A 487 12.11 13.34 -14.24
N LEU A 488 11.33 14.14 -14.97
CA LEU A 488 10.24 13.64 -15.80
C LEU A 488 10.77 12.75 -16.93
N ALA A 489 11.83 13.18 -17.63
CA ALA A 489 12.45 12.39 -18.70
C ALA A 489 12.89 11.00 -18.20
N ASP A 490 13.57 10.91 -17.05
CA ASP A 490 14.03 9.63 -16.48
C ASP A 490 12.89 8.66 -16.18
N LYS A 491 11.82 9.16 -15.56
CA LYS A 491 10.67 8.34 -15.16
C LYS A 491 9.81 7.94 -16.35
N ILE A 492 9.61 8.86 -17.30
CA ILE A 492 8.80 8.60 -18.49
C ILE A 492 9.53 7.64 -19.44
N ASP A 493 10.84 7.81 -19.66
CA ASP A 493 11.67 6.83 -20.39
C ASP A 493 11.52 5.44 -19.78
N GLN A 494 11.68 5.33 -18.44
CA GLN A 494 11.52 4.06 -17.74
C GLN A 494 10.14 3.44 -17.95
N LEU A 495 9.08 4.22 -17.73
CA LEU A 495 7.69 3.75 -17.89
C LEU A 495 7.43 3.27 -19.32
N VAL A 496 7.79 4.08 -20.32
CA VAL A 496 7.56 3.78 -21.73
C VAL A 496 8.34 2.55 -22.16
N GLY A 497 9.63 2.46 -21.82
CA GLY A 497 10.46 1.31 -22.17
C GLY A 497 9.92 0.00 -21.62
N PHE A 498 9.66 -0.08 -20.32
CA PHE A 498 9.22 -1.33 -19.71
C PHE A 498 7.79 -1.72 -20.12
N PHE A 499 6.90 -0.75 -20.35
CA PHE A 499 5.58 -1.07 -20.91
C PHE A 499 5.69 -1.58 -22.35
N ALA A 500 6.57 -0.99 -23.16
CA ALA A 500 6.76 -1.41 -24.54
C ALA A 500 7.46 -2.77 -24.67
N ALA A 501 8.32 -3.13 -23.72
CA ALA A 501 8.95 -4.46 -23.62
C ALA A 501 8.08 -5.54 -22.94
N ASP A 502 6.81 -5.21 -22.62
CA ASP A 502 5.85 -6.06 -21.90
C ASP A 502 6.31 -6.52 -20.50
N GLU A 503 7.11 -5.70 -19.82
CA GLU A 503 7.63 -5.95 -18.47
C GLU A 503 6.79 -5.21 -17.40
N ARG A 504 5.46 -5.36 -17.49
CA ARG A 504 4.48 -4.60 -16.70
C ARG A 504 4.38 -5.10 -15.24
N PRO A 505 4.00 -4.25 -14.26
CA PRO A 505 3.83 -4.68 -12.87
C PRO A 505 2.65 -5.67 -12.74
N THR A 506 2.84 -6.72 -11.94
CA THR A 506 1.80 -7.73 -11.67
C THR A 506 1.21 -7.56 -10.27
N GLY A 507 0.07 -8.19 -9.97
CA GLY A 507 -0.56 -8.11 -8.64
C GLY A 507 0.38 -8.50 -7.48
N SER A 508 1.37 -9.36 -7.73
CA SER A 508 2.32 -9.87 -6.73
C SER A 508 3.69 -9.19 -6.76
N GLY A 509 4.02 -8.39 -7.77
CA GLY A 509 5.38 -7.81 -7.90
C GLY A 509 5.48 -6.59 -8.81
N ASP A 510 6.45 -5.74 -8.53
CA ASP A 510 6.85 -4.60 -9.35
C ASP A 510 8.38 -4.54 -9.40
N PRO A 511 9.03 -5.45 -10.15
CA PRO A 511 10.48 -5.65 -10.09
C PRO A 511 11.28 -4.42 -10.54
N TYR A 512 10.70 -3.59 -11.42
CA TYR A 512 11.33 -2.40 -11.97
C TYR A 512 10.81 -1.09 -11.35
N ALA A 513 10.01 -1.19 -10.26
CA ALA A 513 9.45 -0.05 -9.54
C ALA A 513 8.62 0.93 -10.41
N LEU A 514 7.89 0.43 -11.40
CA LEU A 514 7.12 1.25 -12.34
C LEU A 514 5.95 1.95 -11.66
N ARG A 515 5.35 1.36 -10.62
CA ARG A 515 4.32 2.04 -9.81
C ARG A 515 4.90 3.27 -9.10
N ARG A 516 6.14 3.16 -8.63
CA ARG A 516 6.85 4.26 -7.96
C ARG A 516 7.24 5.34 -8.97
N ALA A 517 7.72 4.96 -10.16
CA ALA A 517 8.00 5.91 -11.24
C ALA A 517 6.74 6.69 -11.65
N ALA A 518 5.61 6.00 -11.84
CA ALA A 518 4.31 6.60 -12.14
C ALA A 518 3.85 7.59 -11.06
N LEU A 519 3.91 7.20 -9.77
CA LEU A 519 3.63 8.11 -8.67
C LEU A 519 4.58 9.31 -8.65
N GLY A 520 5.85 9.12 -9.02
CA GLY A 520 6.81 10.22 -9.14
C GLY A 520 6.43 11.23 -10.23
N VAL A 521 6.03 10.76 -11.42
CA VAL A 521 5.52 11.61 -12.51
C VAL A 521 4.29 12.40 -12.03
N ILE A 522 3.32 11.71 -11.43
CA ILE A 522 2.09 12.33 -10.89
C ILE A 522 2.42 13.42 -9.87
N ARG A 523 3.33 13.14 -8.92
CA ARG A 523 3.74 14.12 -7.91
C ARG A 523 4.44 15.32 -8.51
N ILE A 524 5.36 15.13 -9.46
CA ILE A 524 6.05 16.24 -10.13
C ILE A 524 5.05 17.15 -10.84
N ILE A 525 4.08 16.56 -11.55
CA ILE A 525 3.04 17.31 -12.27
C ILE A 525 2.13 18.05 -11.29
N ARG A 526 1.56 17.34 -10.31
CA ARG A 526 0.57 17.89 -9.37
C ARG A 526 1.18 18.95 -8.46
N GLU A 527 2.31 18.67 -7.84
CA GLU A 527 2.89 19.57 -6.85
C GLU A 527 3.46 20.84 -7.49
N ASN A 528 3.85 20.82 -8.76
CA ASN A 528 4.31 21.99 -9.51
C ASN A 528 3.22 22.61 -10.41
N GLY A 529 2.02 22.02 -10.49
CA GLY A 529 0.92 22.53 -11.33
C GLY A 529 1.21 22.50 -12.84
N LEU A 530 1.94 21.48 -13.33
CA LEU A 530 2.38 21.41 -14.73
C LEU A 530 1.24 20.99 -15.66
N ARG A 531 1.07 21.72 -16.76
CA ARG A 531 0.13 21.40 -17.84
C ARG A 531 0.90 20.71 -18.95
N LEU A 532 0.81 19.38 -19.04
CA LEU A 532 1.62 18.57 -19.97
C LEU A 532 0.71 17.77 -20.91
N PRO A 533 0.97 17.79 -22.23
CA PRO A 533 0.34 16.87 -23.19
C PRO A 533 0.97 15.49 -23.05
N LEU A 534 0.56 14.72 -22.04
CA LEU A 534 1.23 13.47 -21.69
C LEU A 534 1.19 12.45 -22.82
N ALA A 535 0.16 12.44 -23.67
CA ALA A 535 0.12 11.55 -24.82
C ALA A 535 1.30 11.82 -25.78
N ASP A 536 1.60 13.09 -26.06
CA ASP A 536 2.71 13.48 -26.93
C ASP A 536 4.08 13.25 -26.27
N VAL A 537 4.19 13.52 -24.97
CA VAL A 537 5.41 13.23 -24.21
C VAL A 537 5.71 11.73 -24.21
N ILE A 538 4.70 10.89 -24.04
CA ILE A 538 4.82 9.42 -24.08
C ILE A 538 5.20 8.96 -25.49
N ALA A 539 4.59 9.52 -26.54
CA ALA A 539 4.94 9.21 -27.92
C ALA A 539 6.38 9.59 -28.26
N GLU A 540 6.82 10.78 -27.81
CA GLU A 540 8.20 11.24 -27.99
C GLU A 540 9.21 10.30 -27.31
N ALA A 541 8.92 9.87 -26.08
CA ALA A 541 9.72 8.87 -25.39
C ALA A 541 9.71 7.51 -26.12
N PHE A 542 8.56 7.09 -26.67
CA PHE A 542 8.41 5.82 -27.40
C PHE A 542 9.29 5.81 -28.65
N PHE A 543 9.27 6.89 -29.44
CA PHE A 543 10.13 7.02 -30.61
C PHE A 543 11.62 7.18 -30.29
N GLY A 544 11.99 7.40 -29.02
CA GLY A 544 13.39 7.33 -28.58
C GLY A 544 13.98 5.92 -28.64
N TYR A 545 13.14 4.87 -28.63
CA TYR A 545 13.62 3.49 -28.68
C TYR A 545 13.95 3.06 -30.11
N PRO A 546 15.15 2.49 -30.37
CA PRO A 546 15.51 1.98 -31.70
C PRO A 546 14.50 0.96 -32.25
N ALA A 547 13.91 0.13 -31.37
CA ALA A 547 12.88 -0.83 -31.74
C ALA A 547 11.62 -0.17 -32.31
N ALA A 548 11.20 0.97 -31.75
CA ALA A 548 10.06 1.74 -32.24
C ALA A 548 10.31 2.38 -33.62
N GLN A 549 11.58 2.59 -33.99
CA GLN A 549 11.98 3.15 -35.28
C GLN A 549 12.24 2.09 -36.35
N GLY A 550 12.02 0.79 -36.06
CA GLY A 550 12.31 -0.31 -36.99
C GLY A 550 13.81 -0.56 -37.20
N LEU A 551 14.67 -0.02 -36.33
CA LEU A 551 16.13 -0.24 -36.36
C LEU A 551 16.54 -1.56 -35.69
N THR A 552 15.59 -2.29 -35.10
CA THR A 552 15.80 -3.60 -34.48
C THR A 552 14.76 -4.61 -34.97
N ALA A 553 15.03 -5.90 -34.83
CA ALA A 553 14.18 -6.98 -35.32
C ALA A 553 12.99 -7.35 -34.41
N ASP A 554 12.60 -6.51 -33.45
CA ASP A 554 11.48 -6.78 -32.53
C ASP A 554 10.18 -6.13 -33.05
N PRO A 555 9.29 -6.88 -33.75
CA PRO A 555 8.02 -6.37 -34.25
C PRO A 555 6.95 -6.25 -33.14
N GLU A 556 7.18 -6.76 -31.94
CA GLU A 556 6.19 -6.81 -30.86
C GLU A 556 6.30 -5.64 -29.87
N PHE A 557 7.34 -4.80 -30.00
CA PHE A 557 7.60 -3.68 -29.10
C PHE A 557 6.41 -2.70 -29.03
N GLY A 558 5.78 -2.60 -27.85
CA GLY A 558 4.60 -1.78 -27.61
C GLY A 558 3.27 -2.38 -28.09
N MET A 559 3.30 -3.50 -28.83
CA MET A 559 2.12 -4.04 -29.50
C MET A 559 1.10 -4.61 -28.51
N ALA A 560 1.54 -5.24 -27.42
CA ALA A 560 0.64 -5.82 -26.42
C ALA A 560 -0.32 -4.78 -25.82
N VAL A 561 0.23 -3.65 -25.36
CA VAL A 561 -0.54 -2.56 -24.74
C VAL A 561 -1.45 -1.88 -25.78
N ALA A 562 -0.93 -1.61 -26.98
CA ALA A 562 -1.71 -1.00 -28.06
C ALA A 562 -2.87 -1.92 -28.50
N ALA A 563 -2.63 -3.22 -28.67
CA ALA A 563 -3.63 -4.19 -29.06
C ALA A 563 -4.71 -4.35 -27.98
N GLU A 564 -4.33 -4.43 -26.69
CA GLU A 564 -5.29 -4.44 -25.58
C GLU A 564 -6.23 -3.21 -25.63
N LYS A 565 -5.68 -2.03 -25.94
CA LYS A 565 -6.46 -0.79 -26.05
C LYS A 565 -7.38 -0.78 -27.27
N MET A 566 -6.87 -1.15 -28.44
CA MET A 566 -7.68 -1.20 -29.66
C MET A 566 -8.80 -2.25 -29.56
N ASN A 567 -8.52 -3.41 -28.96
CA ASN A 567 -9.52 -4.46 -28.69
C ASN A 567 -10.59 -4.00 -27.70
N ALA A 568 -10.24 -3.10 -26.77
CA ALA A 568 -11.20 -2.43 -25.88
C ALA A 568 -12.01 -1.32 -26.59
N GLY A 569 -11.86 -1.15 -27.90
CA GLY A 569 -12.61 -0.19 -28.71
C GLY A 569 -12.00 1.21 -28.76
N PHE A 570 -10.74 1.39 -28.35
CA PHE A 570 -10.06 2.68 -28.45
C PHE A 570 -9.96 3.13 -29.92
N GLN A 571 -10.31 4.38 -30.17
CA GLN A 571 -10.09 5.07 -31.44
C GLN A 571 -9.22 6.30 -31.16
N PRO A 572 -8.17 6.54 -31.96
CA PRO A 572 -7.37 7.75 -31.79
C PRO A 572 -8.24 9.00 -32.00
N PRO A 573 -7.97 10.10 -31.28
CA PRO A 573 -8.67 11.36 -31.48
C PRO A 573 -8.60 11.84 -32.93
N ALA A 574 -9.65 12.50 -33.41
CA ALA A 574 -9.66 13.12 -34.72
C ALA A 574 -8.53 14.17 -34.80
N GLY A 575 -7.58 13.98 -35.72
CA GLY A 575 -6.42 14.87 -35.86
C GLY A 575 -5.21 14.51 -34.98
N SER A 576 -5.17 13.32 -34.37
CA SER A 576 -3.99 12.80 -33.66
C SER A 576 -2.72 12.96 -34.51
N ALA A 577 -1.70 13.63 -33.95
CA ALA A 577 -0.37 13.73 -34.56
C ALA A 577 0.35 12.38 -34.63
N GLN A 578 -0.07 11.43 -33.79
CA GLN A 578 0.56 10.13 -33.62
C GLN A 578 -0.14 9.03 -34.43
N PRO A 579 0.61 8.04 -34.95
CA PRO A 579 0.04 6.83 -35.55
C PRO A 579 -0.93 6.12 -34.59
N PRO A 580 -2.01 5.48 -35.09
CA PRO A 580 -3.04 4.88 -34.24
C PRO A 580 -2.52 3.92 -33.17
N MET A 581 -1.50 3.10 -33.48
CA MET A 581 -0.92 2.19 -32.51
C MET A 581 -0.15 2.90 -31.39
N VAL A 582 0.56 3.98 -31.72
CA VAL A 582 1.30 4.77 -30.73
C VAL A 582 0.33 5.54 -29.84
N ALA A 583 -0.74 6.10 -30.43
CA ALA A 583 -1.83 6.71 -29.67
C ALA A 583 -2.51 5.70 -28.72
N ALA A 584 -2.75 4.46 -29.19
CA ALA A 584 -3.28 3.39 -28.36
C ALA A 584 -2.33 2.98 -27.23
N PHE A 585 -1.02 2.87 -27.52
CA PHE A 585 0.00 2.61 -26.51
C PHE A 585 0.02 3.72 -25.43
N ALA A 586 0.04 4.98 -25.84
CA ALA A 586 0.03 6.12 -24.93
C ALA A 586 -1.22 6.13 -24.04
N ALA A 587 -2.40 5.87 -24.62
CA ALA A 587 -3.64 5.70 -23.85
C ALA A 587 -3.56 4.57 -22.82
N GLY A 588 -2.87 3.47 -23.15
CA GLY A 588 -2.58 2.38 -22.20
C GLY A 588 -1.77 2.82 -20.99
N LEU A 589 -0.73 3.61 -21.21
CA LEU A 589 0.11 4.11 -20.12
C LEU A 589 -0.58 5.23 -19.31
N LEU A 590 -1.38 6.07 -19.96
CA LEU A 590 -2.23 7.07 -19.30
C LEU A 590 -3.23 6.41 -18.36
N ASP A 591 -3.86 5.32 -18.76
CA ASP A 591 -4.75 4.54 -17.90
C ASP A 591 -4.03 4.01 -16.65
N PHE A 592 -2.77 3.58 -16.82
CA PHE A 592 -1.96 3.15 -15.69
C PHE A 592 -1.65 4.30 -14.73
N LEU A 593 -1.26 5.49 -15.24
CA LEU A 593 -1.05 6.70 -14.44
C LEU A 593 -2.34 7.12 -13.72
N ALA A 594 -3.47 7.14 -14.43
CA ALA A 594 -4.78 7.46 -13.91
C ALA A 594 -5.17 6.52 -12.76
N GLU A 595 -4.95 5.21 -12.91
CA GLU A 595 -5.23 4.25 -11.86
C GLU A 595 -4.31 4.42 -10.63
N ARG A 596 -3.03 4.78 -10.84
CA ARG A 596 -2.12 5.11 -9.71
C ARG A 596 -2.58 6.38 -8.98
N LEU A 597 -2.97 7.41 -9.72
CA LEU A 597 -3.51 8.65 -9.16
C LEU A 597 -4.78 8.36 -8.34
N ARG A 598 -5.71 7.55 -8.85
CA ARG A 598 -6.92 7.14 -8.11
C ARG A 598 -6.58 6.47 -6.79
N VAL A 599 -5.65 5.51 -6.78
CA VAL A 599 -5.24 4.82 -5.55
C VAL A 599 -4.62 5.80 -4.54
N GLN A 600 -3.78 6.73 -5.02
CA GLN A 600 -3.17 7.75 -4.16
C GLN A 600 -4.22 8.68 -3.56
N LEU A 601 -5.14 9.22 -4.36
CA LEU A 601 -6.19 10.12 -3.89
C LEU A 601 -7.13 9.44 -2.88
N ARG A 602 -7.42 8.14 -3.05
CA ARG A 602 -8.16 7.37 -2.04
C ARG A 602 -7.41 7.28 -0.71
N ALA A 603 -6.09 7.05 -0.76
CA ALA A 603 -5.26 7.06 0.46
C ALA A 603 -5.20 8.45 1.11
N GLU A 604 -5.36 9.53 0.33
CA GLU A 604 -5.50 10.91 0.80
C GLU A 604 -6.94 11.26 1.27
N GLY A 605 -7.90 10.33 1.19
CA GLY A 605 -9.27 10.50 1.69
C GLY A 605 -10.31 10.93 0.65
N ALA A 606 -9.97 11.00 -0.63
CA ALA A 606 -10.93 11.32 -1.70
C ALA A 606 -11.94 10.18 -1.92
N ARG A 607 -13.20 10.54 -2.20
CA ARG A 607 -14.27 9.56 -2.47
C ARG A 607 -14.02 8.82 -3.79
N HIS A 608 -14.15 7.49 -3.75
CA HIS A 608 -13.85 6.61 -4.87
C HIS A 608 -14.72 6.89 -6.12
N ASP A 609 -16.00 7.08 -5.88
CA ASP A 609 -17.05 7.24 -6.87
C ASP A 609 -16.93 8.56 -7.65
N ILE A 610 -16.56 9.65 -6.97
CA ILE A 610 -16.26 10.95 -7.58
C ILE A 610 -15.06 10.84 -8.53
N LEU A 611 -13.99 10.17 -8.10
CA LEU A 611 -12.82 9.94 -8.96
C LEU A 611 -13.17 9.07 -10.16
N ALA A 612 -13.99 8.04 -9.98
CA ALA A 612 -14.44 7.18 -11.07
C ALA A 612 -15.29 7.96 -12.09
N ALA A 613 -16.15 8.88 -11.62
CA ALA A 613 -17.00 9.73 -12.45
C ALA A 613 -16.20 10.79 -13.22
N ALA A 614 -15.31 11.52 -12.54
CA ALA A 614 -14.49 12.57 -13.16
C ALA A 614 -13.50 12.00 -14.19
N PHE A 615 -12.92 10.82 -13.92
CA PHE A 615 -11.99 10.15 -14.82
C PHE A 615 -12.68 9.32 -15.92
N GLY A 616 -13.99 9.11 -15.81
CA GLY A 616 -14.78 8.43 -16.85
C GLY A 616 -15.23 9.38 -17.96
N ALA A 617 -15.37 10.67 -17.67
CA ALA A 617 -15.83 11.66 -18.64
C ALA A 617 -15.03 11.59 -19.94
N ARG A 618 -15.73 11.28 -21.04
CA ARG A 618 -15.15 11.34 -22.38
C ARG A 618 -14.90 12.82 -22.69
N GLY A 619 -13.65 13.22 -22.89
CA GLY A 619 -13.36 14.55 -23.41
C GLY A 619 -14.05 14.75 -24.76
N GLU A 620 -14.30 16.00 -25.14
CA GLU A 620 -15.06 16.33 -26.36
C GLU A 620 -14.42 15.79 -27.66
N ALA A 621 -13.15 15.37 -27.61
CA ALA A 621 -12.40 14.78 -28.73
C ALA A 621 -12.37 13.23 -28.75
N GLY A 622 -13.11 12.53 -27.89
CA GLY A 622 -13.16 11.05 -27.89
C GLY A 622 -11.90 10.34 -27.41
N GLY A 623 -10.83 11.07 -27.08
CA GLY A 623 -9.68 10.60 -26.29
C GLY A 623 -9.88 10.90 -24.80
N GLY A 624 -9.27 10.08 -23.94
CA GLY A 624 -9.23 10.36 -22.49
C GLY A 624 -8.49 11.66 -22.18
N GLU A 625 -8.79 12.28 -21.04
CA GLU A 625 -8.07 13.46 -20.52
C GLU A 625 -6.61 13.07 -20.21
N ASP A 626 -5.64 13.69 -20.89
CA ASP A 626 -4.21 13.45 -20.67
C ASP A 626 -3.54 14.53 -19.81
N ASP A 627 -4.31 15.52 -19.36
CA ASP A 627 -3.90 16.56 -18.42
C ASP A 627 -4.37 16.24 -16.99
N LEU A 628 -3.42 15.83 -16.15
CA LEU A 628 -3.71 15.45 -14.77
C LEU A 628 -4.19 16.63 -13.91
N VAL A 629 -3.74 17.86 -14.17
CA VAL A 629 -4.14 19.04 -13.38
C VAL A 629 -5.59 19.40 -13.69
N ARG A 630 -5.95 19.39 -14.97
CA ARG A 630 -7.34 19.59 -15.42
C ARG A 630 -8.27 18.53 -14.87
N LEU A 631 -7.83 17.26 -14.88
CA LEU A 631 -8.58 16.14 -14.34
C LEU A 631 -8.84 16.27 -12.83
N LEU A 632 -7.84 16.70 -12.06
CA LEU A 632 -7.97 16.96 -10.63
C LEU A 632 -8.92 18.12 -10.35
N ALA A 633 -8.80 19.24 -11.07
CA ALA A 633 -9.69 20.38 -10.94
C ALA A 633 -11.16 20.00 -11.21
N ARG A 634 -11.40 19.13 -12.20
CA ARG A 634 -12.73 18.57 -12.49
C ARG A 634 -13.24 17.70 -11.34
N ALA A 635 -12.40 16.83 -10.79
CA ALA A 635 -12.78 15.97 -9.66
C ALA A 635 -13.11 16.78 -8.40
N ASP A 636 -12.34 17.82 -8.11
CA ASP A 636 -12.58 18.75 -7.00
C ASP A 636 -13.90 19.51 -7.20
N ALA A 637 -14.14 20.07 -8.39
CA ALA A 637 -15.39 20.76 -8.71
C ALA A 637 -16.62 19.83 -8.58
N LEU A 638 -16.50 18.58 -9.03
CA LEU A 638 -17.57 17.58 -8.88
C LEU A 638 -17.83 17.25 -7.40
N ARG A 639 -16.78 17.11 -6.59
CA ARG A 639 -16.92 16.89 -5.15
C ARG A 639 -17.64 18.04 -4.46
N ASP A 640 -17.22 19.27 -4.76
CA ASP A 640 -17.78 20.44 -4.12
C ASP A 640 -19.25 20.61 -4.51
N PHE A 641 -19.59 20.38 -5.79
CA PHE A 641 -20.96 20.36 -6.27
C PHE A 641 -21.84 19.32 -5.57
N LEU A 642 -21.40 18.06 -5.50
CA LEU A 642 -22.16 16.97 -4.87
C LEU A 642 -22.29 17.11 -3.35
N SER A 643 -21.50 18.00 -2.74
CA SER A 643 -21.61 18.34 -1.31
C SER A 643 -22.71 19.38 -1.04
N THR A 644 -23.31 19.96 -2.08
CA THR A 644 -24.44 20.90 -1.98
C THR A 644 -25.78 20.15 -2.05
N PRO A 645 -26.87 20.68 -1.42
CA PRO A 645 -28.21 20.15 -1.59
C PRO A 645 -28.63 20.07 -3.07
N GLU A 646 -28.30 21.10 -3.84
CA GLU A 646 -28.64 21.19 -5.26
C GLU A 646 -27.97 20.08 -6.08
N GLY A 647 -26.70 19.80 -5.81
CA GLY A 647 -25.96 18.73 -6.49
C GLY A 647 -26.43 17.32 -6.11
N ALA A 648 -26.78 17.10 -4.84
CA ALA A 648 -27.33 15.83 -4.38
C ALA A 648 -28.69 15.54 -5.04
N ASP A 649 -29.57 16.55 -5.10
CA ASP A 649 -30.90 16.42 -5.68
C ASP A 649 -30.83 16.24 -7.21
N LEU A 650 -29.96 17.00 -7.89
CA LEU A 650 -29.75 16.82 -9.33
C LEU A 650 -29.18 15.43 -9.67
N LEU A 651 -28.29 14.88 -8.84
CA LEU A 651 -27.80 13.51 -9.01
C LEU A 651 -28.94 12.49 -8.89
N ALA A 652 -29.86 12.67 -7.94
CA ALA A 652 -31.03 11.81 -7.80
C ALA A 652 -31.93 11.86 -9.05
N ALA A 653 -32.15 13.06 -9.58
CA ALA A 653 -32.92 13.26 -10.80
C ALA A 653 -32.24 12.66 -12.04
N TYR A 654 -30.93 12.84 -12.18
CA TYR A 654 -30.12 12.20 -13.22
C TYR A 654 -30.24 10.67 -13.17
N ARG A 655 -30.16 10.05 -11.99
CA ARG A 655 -30.31 8.60 -11.82
C ARG A 655 -31.71 8.12 -12.23
N ARG A 656 -32.75 8.91 -11.93
CA ARG A 656 -34.13 8.61 -12.37
C ARG A 656 -34.22 8.64 -13.91
N ALA A 657 -33.67 9.67 -14.54
CA ALA A 657 -33.61 9.78 -16.00
C ALA A 657 -32.84 8.60 -16.63
N ALA A 658 -31.64 8.31 -16.13
CA ALA A 658 -30.79 7.21 -16.61
C ALA A 658 -31.48 5.84 -16.49
N ASN A 659 -32.19 5.58 -15.40
CA ASN A 659 -32.92 4.33 -15.20
C ASN A 659 -34.10 4.18 -16.17
N ILE A 660 -34.87 5.26 -16.39
CA ILE A 660 -35.98 5.25 -17.36
C ILE A 660 -35.44 4.95 -18.77
N LEU A 661 -34.40 5.67 -19.19
CA LEU A 661 -33.75 5.45 -20.49
C LEU A 661 -33.25 4.01 -20.64
N ARG A 662 -32.56 3.47 -19.64
CA ARG A 662 -32.06 2.08 -19.67
C ARG A 662 -33.18 1.04 -19.83
N ILE A 663 -34.31 1.26 -19.15
CA ILE A 663 -35.48 0.35 -19.23
C ILE A 663 -36.08 0.40 -20.63
N GLU A 664 -36.24 1.60 -21.20
CA GLU A 664 -36.86 1.79 -22.52
C GLU A 664 -35.93 1.39 -23.67
N GLU A 665 -34.62 1.70 -23.60
CA GLU A 665 -33.61 1.27 -24.58
C GLU A 665 -33.57 -0.27 -24.70
N LYS A 666 -33.78 -0.98 -23.58
CA LYS A 666 -33.87 -2.45 -23.56
C LYS A 666 -35.14 -2.98 -24.25
N LYS A 667 -36.24 -2.23 -24.25
CA LYS A 667 -37.52 -2.64 -24.85
C LYS A 667 -37.61 -2.30 -26.33
N SER A 668 -37.12 -1.12 -26.71
CA SER A 668 -37.43 -0.50 -28.01
C SER A 668 -36.21 -0.18 -28.86
N GLY A 669 -35.00 -0.52 -28.39
CA GLY A 669 -33.75 -0.17 -29.06
C GLY A 669 -33.27 1.25 -28.70
N GLU A 670 -32.22 1.71 -29.35
CA GLU A 670 -31.59 2.99 -29.03
C GLU A 670 -32.55 4.19 -29.16
N ILE A 671 -32.58 5.03 -28.12
CA ILE A 671 -33.37 6.26 -28.11
C ILE A 671 -32.45 7.42 -28.54
N PRO A 672 -32.73 8.11 -29.67
CA PRO A 672 -31.99 9.27 -30.10
C PRO A 672 -32.28 10.47 -29.20
N ALA A 673 -31.27 11.32 -28.99
CA ALA A 673 -31.41 12.60 -28.30
C ALA A 673 -32.06 13.63 -29.26
N ARG A 674 -33.32 13.42 -29.62
CA ARG A 674 -34.06 14.29 -30.54
C ARG A 674 -35.37 14.72 -29.90
N VAL A 675 -35.56 16.05 -29.80
CA VAL A 675 -36.78 16.67 -29.32
C VAL A 675 -37.43 17.43 -30.47
N ASP A 676 -38.71 17.20 -30.70
CA ASP A 676 -39.56 17.97 -31.60
C ASP A 676 -40.32 19.02 -30.77
N PRO A 677 -40.03 20.33 -30.97
CA PRO A 677 -40.70 21.39 -30.21
C PRO A 677 -42.21 21.42 -30.41
N SER A 678 -42.73 20.92 -31.53
CA SER A 678 -44.18 20.86 -31.79
C SER A 678 -44.92 19.82 -30.94
N LEU A 679 -44.19 18.89 -30.32
CA LEU A 679 -44.70 17.82 -29.46
C LEU A 679 -44.47 18.10 -27.96
N LEU A 680 -44.11 19.34 -27.59
CA LEU A 680 -44.01 19.76 -26.18
C LEU A 680 -45.41 20.18 -25.70
N ALA A 681 -46.08 19.30 -24.95
CA ALA A 681 -47.50 19.42 -24.63
C ALA A 681 -47.76 20.17 -23.31
N LEU A 682 -46.81 20.14 -22.39
CA LEU A 682 -46.92 20.73 -21.05
C LEU A 682 -45.91 21.87 -20.88
N ALA A 683 -46.25 22.87 -20.07
CA ALA A 683 -45.37 24.01 -19.81
C ALA A 683 -44.02 23.57 -19.22
N GLU A 684 -44.03 22.54 -18.38
CA GLU A 684 -42.83 21.95 -17.78
C GLU A 684 -41.89 21.30 -18.79
N GLU A 685 -42.42 20.75 -19.89
CA GLU A 685 -41.61 20.19 -20.99
C GLU A 685 -40.92 21.30 -21.77
N VAL A 686 -41.63 22.40 -22.04
CA VAL A 686 -41.10 23.60 -22.71
C VAL A 686 -39.99 24.22 -21.86
N THR A 687 -40.25 24.46 -20.56
CA THR A 687 -39.26 25.02 -19.65
C THR A 687 -38.01 24.15 -19.54
N LEU A 688 -38.16 22.82 -19.40
CA LEU A 688 -37.00 21.93 -19.34
C LEU A 688 -36.21 21.95 -20.65
N TRP A 689 -36.88 21.97 -21.80
CA TRP A 689 -36.23 22.04 -23.11
C TRP A 689 -35.43 23.32 -23.32
N GLU A 690 -36.01 24.48 -22.99
CA GLU A 690 -35.34 25.79 -23.08
C GLU A 690 -34.10 25.83 -22.19
N VAL A 691 -34.25 25.44 -20.91
CA VAL A 691 -33.14 25.42 -19.95
C VAL A 691 -32.04 24.45 -20.40
N LEU A 692 -32.37 23.28 -20.93
CA LEU A 692 -31.37 22.33 -21.44
C LEU A 692 -30.58 22.88 -22.62
N ASN A 693 -31.21 23.64 -23.52
CA ASN A 693 -30.51 24.26 -24.65
C ASN A 693 -29.56 25.37 -24.17
N ASP A 694 -30.00 26.23 -23.26
CA ASP A 694 -29.19 27.32 -22.71
C ASP A 694 -27.97 26.78 -21.92
N ILE A 695 -28.20 25.71 -21.14
CA ILE A 695 -27.16 25.07 -20.35
C ILE A 695 -26.14 24.33 -21.21
N ASP A 696 -26.54 23.67 -22.30
CA ASP A 696 -25.57 23.00 -23.18
C ASP A 696 -24.56 24.01 -23.75
N VAL A 697 -25.00 25.23 -24.10
CA VAL A 697 -24.10 26.31 -24.55
C VAL A 697 -23.19 26.77 -23.41
N ALA A 698 -23.77 27.14 -22.26
CA ALA A 698 -23.01 27.68 -21.13
C ALA A 698 -22.02 26.66 -20.53
N VAL A 699 -22.38 25.37 -20.50
CA VAL A 699 -21.50 24.30 -20.02
C VAL A 699 -20.35 24.08 -20.98
N ARG A 700 -20.58 24.07 -22.30
CA ARG A 700 -19.48 23.98 -23.28
C ARG A 700 -18.50 25.13 -23.13
N GLU A 701 -19.00 26.37 -23.06
CA GLU A 701 -18.15 27.55 -22.83
C GLU A 701 -17.35 27.45 -21.53
N ALA A 702 -17.97 26.94 -20.46
CA ALA A 702 -17.28 26.72 -19.19
C ALA A 702 -16.22 25.61 -19.28
N LEU A 703 -16.49 24.51 -19.97
CA LEU A 703 -15.56 23.40 -20.14
C LEU A 703 -14.37 23.75 -21.03
N ASP A 704 -14.62 24.52 -22.10
CA ASP A 704 -13.60 25.06 -23.01
C ASP A 704 -12.69 26.04 -22.28
N ALA A 705 -13.26 26.85 -21.37
CA ALA A 705 -12.51 27.75 -20.50
C ALA A 705 -11.93 27.05 -19.24
N GLU A 706 -12.09 25.73 -19.10
CA GLU A 706 -11.67 24.92 -17.94
C GLU A 706 -12.26 25.37 -16.59
N ARG A 707 -13.40 26.06 -16.61
CA ARG A 707 -14.13 26.56 -15.44
C ARG A 707 -15.14 25.52 -14.93
N PHE A 708 -14.63 24.41 -14.41
CA PHE A 708 -15.47 23.29 -13.95
C PHE A 708 -16.49 23.70 -12.86
N SER A 709 -16.09 24.54 -11.91
CA SER A 709 -17.02 25.04 -10.87
C SER A 709 -18.15 25.89 -11.45
N THR A 710 -17.89 26.64 -12.52
CA THR A 710 -18.92 27.38 -13.25
C THR A 710 -19.88 26.40 -13.95
N ALA A 711 -19.36 25.36 -14.63
CA ALA A 711 -20.21 24.33 -15.23
C ALA A 711 -21.14 23.66 -14.19
N MET A 712 -20.62 23.37 -13.00
CA MET A 712 -21.44 22.82 -11.90
C MET A 712 -22.50 23.80 -11.39
N THR A 713 -22.18 25.10 -11.32
CA THR A 713 -23.14 26.14 -10.93
C THR A 713 -24.26 26.27 -11.96
N VAL A 714 -23.93 26.17 -13.25
CA VAL A 714 -24.92 26.17 -14.33
C VAL A 714 -25.86 24.97 -14.19
N PHE A 715 -25.34 23.77 -13.92
CA PHE A 715 -26.17 22.59 -13.68
C PHE A 715 -27.10 22.70 -12.48
N ALA A 716 -26.71 23.41 -11.40
CA ALA A 716 -27.59 23.61 -10.25
C ALA A 716 -28.93 24.26 -10.64
N THR A 717 -28.98 25.02 -11.73
CA THR A 717 -30.21 25.64 -12.24
C THR A 717 -31.21 24.64 -12.85
N LEU A 718 -30.76 23.43 -13.24
CA LEU A 718 -31.63 22.36 -13.74
C LEU A 718 -32.56 21.79 -12.68
N ARG A 719 -32.23 21.94 -11.39
CA ARG A 719 -32.99 21.32 -10.30
C ARG A 719 -34.48 21.62 -10.39
N GLY A 720 -34.85 22.90 -10.41
CA GLY A 720 -36.25 23.33 -10.45
C GLY A 720 -37.02 22.79 -11.67
N PRO A 721 -36.53 23.00 -12.90
CA PRO A 721 -37.15 22.46 -14.12
C PRO A 721 -37.26 20.93 -14.14
N VAL A 722 -36.24 20.21 -13.67
CA VAL A 722 -36.23 18.74 -13.67
C VAL A 722 -37.19 18.17 -12.62
N ASP A 723 -37.27 18.77 -11.43
CA ASP A 723 -38.23 18.37 -10.40
C ASP A 723 -39.67 18.59 -10.88
N ALA A 724 -39.96 19.76 -11.46
CA ALA A 724 -41.27 20.08 -12.02
C ALA A 724 -41.67 19.12 -13.16
N PHE A 725 -40.72 18.78 -14.03
CA PHE A 725 -40.92 17.77 -15.07
C PHE A 725 -41.30 16.41 -14.47
N PHE A 726 -40.54 15.93 -13.48
CA PHE A 726 -40.79 14.62 -12.89
C PHE A 726 -42.02 14.52 -11.99
N GLU A 727 -42.51 15.65 -11.48
CA GLU A 727 -43.74 15.76 -10.69
C GLU A 727 -44.99 15.79 -11.59
N LYS A 728 -44.93 16.52 -12.71
CA LYS A 728 -46.13 16.82 -13.52
C LYS A 728 -46.18 16.10 -14.87
N VAL A 729 -45.05 15.58 -15.37
CA VAL A 729 -44.97 14.93 -16.68
C VAL A 729 -44.86 13.42 -16.54
N VAL A 730 -45.79 12.69 -17.15
CA VAL A 730 -45.75 11.23 -17.22
C VAL A 730 -44.91 10.81 -18.42
N VAL A 731 -43.67 10.38 -18.19
CA VAL A 731 -42.74 10.01 -19.29
C VAL A 731 -43.28 8.85 -20.15
N ASN A 732 -43.92 7.85 -19.54
CA ASN A 732 -44.52 6.72 -20.24
C ASN A 732 -45.95 7.05 -20.70
N ASP A 733 -46.07 7.98 -21.65
CA ASP A 733 -47.35 8.37 -22.23
C ASP A 733 -47.96 7.25 -23.10
N ALA A 734 -49.30 7.24 -23.20
CA ALA A 734 -50.03 6.34 -24.08
C ALA A 734 -49.82 6.72 -25.56
N ASP A 735 -49.60 8.01 -25.86
CA ASP A 735 -49.19 8.47 -27.18
C ASP A 735 -47.70 8.17 -27.42
N PRO A 736 -47.36 7.30 -28.40
CA PRO A 736 -45.98 6.97 -28.72
C PRO A 736 -45.12 8.19 -29.11
N ALA A 737 -45.70 9.21 -29.75
CA ALA A 737 -44.97 10.40 -30.21
C ALA A 737 -44.53 11.26 -29.01
N LEU A 738 -45.44 11.53 -28.07
CA LEU A 738 -45.14 12.26 -26.84
C LEU A 738 -44.17 11.48 -25.94
N ARG A 739 -44.36 10.16 -25.81
CA ARG A 739 -43.43 9.30 -25.07
C ARG A 739 -42.01 9.40 -25.61
N TYR A 740 -41.84 9.31 -26.93
CA TYR A 740 -40.52 9.37 -27.55
C TYR A 740 -39.88 10.75 -27.41
N ASN A 741 -40.68 11.83 -27.51
CA ASN A 741 -40.21 13.21 -27.31
C ASN A 741 -39.70 13.45 -25.87
N ARG A 742 -40.45 12.97 -24.87
CA ARG A 742 -40.07 13.03 -23.45
C ARG A 742 -38.83 12.21 -23.13
N LEU A 743 -38.68 11.03 -23.74
CA LEU A 743 -37.44 10.25 -23.65
C LEU A 743 -36.26 10.97 -24.31
N GLY A 744 -36.50 11.70 -25.41
CA GLY A 744 -35.54 12.62 -26.02
C GLY A 744 -35.04 13.68 -25.04
N LEU A 745 -35.93 14.34 -24.28
CA LEU A 745 -35.56 15.31 -23.24
C LEU A 745 -34.66 14.70 -22.15
N LEU A 746 -35.02 13.51 -21.65
CA LEU A 746 -34.19 12.81 -20.66
C LEU A 746 -32.82 12.42 -21.22
N LYS A 747 -32.75 12.04 -22.51
CA LYS A 747 -31.50 11.71 -23.18
C LYS A 747 -30.62 12.95 -23.36
N THR A 748 -31.20 14.11 -23.69
CA THR A 748 -30.50 15.40 -23.74
C THR A 748 -29.96 15.80 -22.38
N LEU A 749 -30.77 15.70 -21.31
CA LEU A 749 -30.32 15.93 -19.93
C LEU A 749 -29.13 15.05 -19.56
N ARG A 750 -29.23 13.73 -19.81
CA ARG A 750 -28.15 12.78 -19.55
C ARG A 750 -26.89 13.15 -20.32
N GLY A 751 -27.02 13.46 -21.61
CA GLY A 751 -25.91 13.85 -22.48
C GLY A 751 -25.20 15.13 -22.03
N ALA A 752 -25.95 16.15 -21.62
CA ALA A 752 -25.39 17.40 -21.12
C ALA A 752 -24.54 17.16 -19.85
N MET A 753 -25.06 16.40 -18.88
CA MET A 753 -24.35 16.07 -17.65
C MET A 753 -23.13 15.17 -17.88
N ASP A 754 -23.25 14.17 -18.77
CA ASP A 754 -22.17 13.22 -19.08
C ASP A 754 -20.93 13.88 -19.72
N ARG A 755 -21.05 15.11 -20.26
CA ARG A 755 -19.90 15.90 -20.73
C ARG A 755 -18.92 16.26 -19.62
N VAL A 756 -19.42 16.44 -18.39
CA VAL A 756 -18.62 16.92 -17.26
C VAL A 756 -18.14 15.76 -16.39
N ALA A 757 -18.98 14.76 -16.16
CA ALA A 757 -18.64 13.59 -15.36
C ALA A 757 -19.53 12.41 -15.73
N GLU A 758 -19.04 11.17 -15.60
CA GLU A 758 -19.91 9.99 -15.65
C GLU A 758 -20.70 9.87 -14.34
N PHE A 759 -21.78 10.65 -14.19
CA PHE A 759 -22.59 10.71 -12.97
C PHE A 759 -23.19 9.35 -12.54
N GLN A 760 -23.33 8.38 -13.46
CA GLN A 760 -23.74 7.01 -13.12
C GLN A 760 -22.77 6.28 -12.18
N ARG A 761 -21.49 6.68 -12.17
CA ARG A 761 -20.45 6.09 -11.32
C ARG A 761 -20.41 6.68 -9.92
N VAL A 762 -21.10 7.79 -9.68
CA VAL A 762 -21.21 8.38 -8.35
C VAL A 762 -22.11 7.49 -7.50
N GLU A 763 -21.66 7.11 -6.30
CA GLU A 763 -22.37 6.27 -5.33
C GLU A 763 -23.12 7.18 -4.33
N GLY A 764 -24.23 6.67 -3.79
CA GLY A 764 -25.14 7.44 -2.91
C GLY A 764 -24.70 7.36 -1.46
#